data_AF-A0A6B0X7P0-F1
#
_entry.id   AF-A0A6B0X7P0-F1
#
_cell.length_a   1.000
_cell.length_b   1.000
_cell.length_c   1.000
_cell.angle_alpha   90.00
_cell.angle_beta   90.00
_cell.angle_gamma   90.00
#
_symmetry.space_group_name_H-M   'P 1'
#
loop_
_entity.id
_entity.type
_entity.pdbx_description
1 polymer ?
#
loop_
_entity_poly.entity_id
_entity_poly.type
_entity_poly.pdbx_seq_one_letter_code
_entity_poly.pdbx_strand_id
1 'polypeptide(L)'
;MTLNLDVPWHRESFDLFVHQRLPRLLGERLPLADYQVEQQDSYTFSIKLSLGLGDASVEVEYRDLPRPDRDGLFHIEGNYRVVVPYPDRRELDQAQILCVGEQLYDFVDQRLEAAPEQLAWDDDLVRNWLPLDAWLRDFHLEETSQYLQATNWLDRYTHLRRLTLIPIVVEPFDGQDVFPYSQYGLVCPYCIPEGPNIGRVLEVARGARIRDGKLERIDDAPDSILGFSASMVPFLEHDDTNRALMGVNMMRQWTSAADTAAPVHSTGWFRQQHDQRLASKGHKPEPALVQTGYEPEAADFWGGYNLLTAFVMWDGDTFEDGLVISESAAARMDFPAAMGVGDKLSNRHGAKGVVTRILPDADMPQLPDGTPIELIFSPTSMVSRLNFGQQREAVMGRLAQAAGHPAVVPPFQAPSEETLKAQLAAAELPEDGMEQLTLKGAKLPYRSTVGWVYWGCLAAHTAAEHLEIAVAGVGGPALDMMAYGALCEAGAVANIHALFNTAAAERPDANALGQRLASGPISPSSLPSPRFALLQQLLGMAGIRAELAGGELRFSFAEPEGLTLARPVPHPWAPGRQVGTVGLPTETEFDPIRDCYEDLVEANTRLQRIVDSEAPEALVGPAVAQVTQRVEDLFTALLRPEHLHFRARPLFSGRAALVSEFELELDQVGLPEEMAWALFGPQVEREAGRAEEVARRSSRATEVLDAIMERSWVLLYSAQRVLVDDGPASTAVVAFRPQRLTEAAVRVHPRVCRLMELDFDGDQIEVFLPLTEEAQTEAETVLSVAGHIQRDADIWRYVADNYHGTIWGLAQLCRTEEGRAEVERLTGVVVDGSRLFSKHDLNRLLAQVLQREGLQRALEALDQLTRRGFEVCKQSGASFNPFLGSSKEWPEQPEEADWDEWQMYSDELVAAFYQQADFDDNELGPLALLSLSGARGNQQQLIQYVGGGLIYREDGGLFAQRGCWRDGLSVEEAKVRAPRALWGLAATNQGWSEAREAAQQPSRADYHVLGRAARAAQPGVVFARAAERSEVEPLTSLFSRLFVGLTSD
;
A
#
# COMPACT_ATOMS: atom_id res chain seq x y z
N MET A 1 23.93 -21.84 -14.43
CA MET A 1 24.55 -21.00 -13.38
C MET A 1 24.06 -21.50 -12.03
N THR A 2 24.80 -21.34 -10.93
CA THR A 2 24.40 -21.89 -9.63
C THR A 2 23.92 -20.78 -8.70
N LEU A 3 22.65 -20.83 -8.28
CA LEU A 3 22.12 -20.00 -7.19
C LEU A 3 22.86 -20.37 -5.89
N ASN A 4 23.49 -19.41 -5.24
CA ASN A 4 24.03 -19.61 -3.90
C ASN A 4 22.94 -19.33 -2.86
N LEU A 5 22.18 -20.37 -2.49
CA LEU A 5 21.09 -20.28 -1.52
C LEU A 5 21.58 -20.28 -0.06
N ASP A 6 22.86 -20.58 0.17
CA ASP A 6 23.38 -20.75 1.52
C ASP A 6 23.42 -19.40 2.24
N VAL A 7 22.76 -19.32 3.40
CA VAL A 7 22.78 -18.19 4.34
C VAL A 7 23.46 -18.56 5.67
N PRO A 8 24.67 -19.14 5.63
CA PRO A 8 25.26 -19.78 6.80
C PRO A 8 25.63 -18.78 7.89
N TRP A 9 25.73 -17.48 7.58
CA TRP A 9 26.10 -16.44 8.54
C TRP A 9 25.15 -16.38 9.75
N HIS A 10 23.88 -16.73 9.59
CA HIS A 10 22.94 -16.80 10.71
C HIS A 10 23.36 -17.87 11.71
N ARG A 11 23.59 -19.09 11.22
CA ARG A 11 23.97 -20.24 12.05
C ARG A 11 25.41 -20.12 12.57
N GLU A 12 26.35 -19.71 11.71
CA GLU A 12 27.76 -19.51 12.03
C GLU A 12 27.93 -18.46 13.15
N SER A 13 27.22 -17.33 13.06
CA SER A 13 27.23 -16.29 14.10
C SER A 13 26.65 -16.78 15.43
N PHE A 14 25.50 -17.48 15.38
CA PHE A 14 24.89 -18.05 16.59
C PHE A 14 25.81 -19.06 17.29
N ASP A 15 26.41 -19.97 16.52
CA ASP A 15 27.30 -21.00 17.07
C ASP A 15 28.56 -20.38 17.68
N LEU A 16 29.09 -19.32 17.06
CA LEU A 16 30.20 -18.55 17.63
C LEU A 16 29.81 -17.86 18.95
N PHE A 17 28.60 -17.31 19.04
CA PHE A 17 28.09 -16.72 20.27
C PHE A 17 28.00 -17.77 21.39
N VAL A 18 27.28 -18.86 21.16
CA VAL A 18 27.00 -19.88 22.19
C VAL A 18 28.29 -20.58 22.64
N HIS A 19 29.16 -20.98 21.71
CA HIS A 19 30.32 -21.81 22.06
C HIS A 19 31.57 -21.03 22.48
N GLN A 20 31.66 -19.74 22.16
CA GLN A 20 32.89 -18.97 22.42
C GLN A 20 32.64 -17.65 23.16
N ARG A 21 31.68 -16.83 22.70
CA ARG A 21 31.52 -15.47 23.26
C ARG A 21 30.75 -15.44 24.57
N LEU A 22 29.64 -16.17 24.66
CA LEU A 22 28.83 -16.28 25.87
C LEU A 22 29.62 -16.84 27.07
N PRO A 23 30.30 -18.00 27.00
CA PRO A 23 31.08 -18.50 28.14
C PRO A 23 32.20 -17.55 28.57
N ARG A 24 32.81 -16.82 27.62
CA ARG A 24 33.79 -15.79 27.93
C ARG A 24 33.16 -14.62 28.68
N LEU A 25 32.05 -14.08 28.18
CA LEU A 25 31.31 -12.99 28.83
C LEU A 25 30.89 -13.39 30.25
N LEU A 26 30.35 -14.59 30.42
CA LEU A 26 29.97 -15.11 31.73
C LEU A 26 31.19 -15.26 32.65
N GLY A 27 32.32 -15.78 32.15
CA GLY A 27 33.55 -15.92 32.95
C GLY A 27 34.19 -14.58 33.34
N GLU A 28 33.93 -13.50 32.61
CA GLU A 28 34.37 -12.14 32.97
C GLU A 28 33.49 -11.51 34.07
N ARG A 29 32.25 -11.99 34.27
CA ARG A 29 31.26 -11.42 35.21
C ARG A 29 30.90 -12.33 36.40
N LEU A 30 31.14 -13.63 36.29
CA LEU A 30 30.77 -14.68 37.26
C LEU A 30 31.97 -15.59 37.55
N PRO A 31 32.00 -16.27 38.73
CA PRO A 31 33.01 -17.28 39.04
C PRO A 31 32.72 -18.60 38.29
N LEU A 32 32.71 -18.55 36.96
CA LEU A 32 32.39 -19.68 36.08
C LEU A 32 33.47 -20.77 36.18
N ALA A 33 33.08 -21.96 36.61
CA ALA A 33 33.96 -23.13 36.75
C ALA A 33 33.82 -24.12 35.58
N ASP A 34 32.60 -24.34 35.08
CA ASP A 34 32.33 -25.19 33.91
C ASP A 34 31.16 -24.63 33.08
N TYR A 35 31.18 -24.92 31.78
CA TYR A 35 30.16 -24.51 30.81
C TYR A 35 30.03 -25.56 29.71
N GLN A 36 28.84 -26.16 29.59
CA GLN A 36 28.54 -27.21 28.64
C GLN A 36 27.29 -26.87 27.84
N VAL A 37 27.35 -27.17 26.55
CA VAL A 37 26.26 -26.95 25.59
C VAL A 37 25.88 -28.30 25.01
N GLU A 38 24.59 -28.66 25.10
CA GLU A 38 24.07 -29.92 24.58
C GLU A 38 22.89 -29.63 23.64
N GLN A 39 22.95 -30.16 22.43
CA GLN A 39 21.86 -30.03 21.47
C GLN A 39 20.73 -31.00 21.83
N GLN A 40 19.49 -30.48 21.89
CA GLN A 40 18.31 -31.29 22.16
C GLN A 40 17.63 -31.70 20.85
N ASP A 41 17.34 -30.73 19.97
CA ASP A 41 16.78 -30.98 18.64
C ASP A 41 17.29 -29.96 17.59
N SER A 42 16.56 -29.76 16.48
CA SER A 42 16.96 -28.82 15.41
C SER A 42 16.86 -27.35 15.84
N TYR A 43 15.91 -27.04 16.72
CA TYR A 43 15.52 -25.69 17.15
C TYR A 43 15.74 -25.44 18.65
N THR A 44 16.11 -26.47 19.42
CA THR A 44 16.36 -26.33 20.87
C THR A 44 17.71 -26.87 21.31
N PHE A 45 18.27 -26.24 22.34
CA PHE A 45 19.49 -26.69 23.02
C PHE A 45 19.43 -26.37 24.52
N SER A 46 20.35 -26.97 25.28
CA SER A 46 20.50 -26.70 26.72
C SER A 46 21.90 -26.20 27.05
N ILE A 47 21.98 -25.34 28.06
CA ILE A 47 23.23 -24.87 28.66
C ILE A 47 23.28 -25.36 30.11
N LYS A 48 24.36 -26.04 30.47
CA LYS A 48 24.70 -26.40 31.85
C LYS A 48 25.90 -25.57 32.27
N LEU A 49 25.79 -24.82 33.36
CA LEU A 49 26.91 -24.05 33.91
C LEU A 49 27.14 -24.39 35.38
N SER A 50 28.40 -24.32 35.80
CA SER A 50 28.83 -24.54 37.19
C SER A 50 29.56 -23.30 37.70
N LEU A 51 29.15 -22.76 38.84
CA LEU A 51 29.81 -21.64 39.51
C LEU A 51 30.66 -22.14 40.68
N GLY A 52 31.94 -21.75 40.73
CA GLY A 52 32.90 -22.17 41.76
C GLY A 52 32.91 -21.23 42.97
N LEU A 53 32.66 -21.77 44.17
CA LEU A 53 32.57 -21.05 45.44
C LEU A 53 33.60 -21.59 46.46
N GLY A 54 34.87 -21.65 46.09
CA GLY A 54 35.89 -22.31 46.92
C GLY A 54 35.73 -23.84 46.91
N ASP A 55 35.30 -24.43 48.04
CA ASP A 55 35.12 -25.89 48.19
C ASP A 55 33.73 -26.40 47.74
N ALA A 56 32.83 -25.51 47.30
CA ALA A 56 31.48 -25.84 46.84
C ALA A 56 31.21 -25.34 45.41
N SER A 57 30.27 -25.97 44.70
CA SER A 57 29.82 -25.56 43.37
C SER A 57 28.31 -25.54 43.27
N VAL A 58 27.77 -24.59 42.49
CA VAL A 58 26.35 -24.52 42.13
C VAL A 58 26.22 -24.84 40.66
N GLU A 59 25.40 -25.84 40.33
CA GLU A 59 25.12 -26.23 38.96
C GLU A 59 23.70 -25.79 38.57
N VAL A 60 23.60 -25.11 37.43
CA VAL A 60 22.32 -24.64 36.87
C VAL A 60 22.22 -25.10 35.43
N GLU A 61 21.06 -25.68 35.08
CA GLU A 61 20.72 -26.09 33.74
C GLU A 61 19.58 -25.24 33.18
N TYR A 62 19.78 -24.67 32.00
CA TYR A 62 18.76 -24.03 31.18
C TYR A 62 18.41 -24.97 30.04
N ARG A 63 17.14 -25.36 29.94
CA ARG A 63 16.63 -26.29 28.92
C ARG A 63 15.74 -25.57 27.93
N ASP A 64 15.60 -26.19 26.75
CA ASP A 64 14.66 -25.78 25.72
C ASP A 64 14.92 -24.34 25.23
N LEU A 65 16.20 -23.96 25.17
CA LEU A 65 16.64 -22.65 24.68
C LEU A 65 16.55 -22.62 23.14
N PRO A 66 16.05 -21.52 22.54
CA PRO A 66 15.88 -21.42 21.10
C PRO A 66 17.22 -21.33 20.36
N ARG A 67 17.35 -22.05 19.25
CA ARG A 67 18.48 -21.97 18.31
C ARG A 67 18.01 -21.93 16.85
N PRO A 68 18.78 -21.31 15.94
CA PRO A 68 18.46 -21.33 14.53
C PRO A 68 18.84 -22.68 13.90
N ASP A 69 18.11 -23.11 12.88
CA ASP A 69 18.53 -24.20 12.01
C ASP A 69 19.67 -23.78 11.04
N ARG A 70 19.98 -24.63 10.05
CA ARG A 70 21.04 -24.37 9.07
C ARG A 70 20.78 -23.13 8.19
N ASP A 71 19.52 -22.77 8.00
CA ASP A 71 19.08 -21.67 7.14
C ASP A 71 18.85 -20.39 7.95
N GLY A 72 19.11 -20.42 9.27
CA GLY A 72 18.95 -19.27 10.16
C GLY A 72 17.57 -19.14 10.79
N LEU A 73 16.71 -20.15 10.68
CA LEU A 73 15.34 -20.10 11.18
C LEU A 73 15.24 -20.57 12.63
N PHE A 74 14.62 -19.76 13.48
CA PHE A 74 14.22 -20.14 14.83
C PHE A 74 12.79 -20.68 14.83
N HIS A 75 12.49 -21.64 15.71
CA HIS A 75 11.12 -22.10 15.96
C HIS A 75 10.74 -21.86 17.43
N ILE A 76 9.86 -20.88 17.67
CA ILE A 76 9.58 -20.34 19.00
C ILE A 76 8.07 -20.19 19.18
N GLU A 77 7.54 -20.83 20.23
CA GLU A 77 6.11 -20.80 20.56
C GLU A 77 5.21 -21.18 19.36
N GLY A 78 5.68 -22.12 18.54
CA GLY A 78 5.03 -22.58 17.32
C GLY A 78 5.44 -21.84 16.05
N ASN A 79 6.20 -20.75 16.12
CA ASN A 79 6.44 -19.85 14.99
C ASN A 79 7.84 -19.91 14.45
N TYR A 80 7.95 -19.76 13.13
CA TYR A 80 9.22 -19.54 12.49
C TYR A 80 9.57 -18.06 12.51
N ARG A 81 10.76 -17.76 13.02
CA ARG A 81 11.30 -16.40 13.11
C ARG A 81 12.70 -16.35 12.52
N VAL A 82 13.06 -15.21 11.96
CA VAL A 82 14.41 -14.91 11.48
C VAL A 82 14.88 -13.65 12.17
N VAL A 83 16.13 -13.67 12.61
CA VAL A 83 16.78 -12.49 13.18
C VAL A 83 17.53 -11.79 12.06
N VAL A 84 17.02 -10.64 11.63
CA VAL A 84 17.54 -9.88 10.50
C VAL A 84 18.85 -9.18 10.93
N PRO A 85 19.98 -9.39 10.20
CA PRO A 85 21.22 -8.69 10.47
C PRO A 85 21.08 -7.18 10.25
N TYR A 86 21.85 -6.40 10.98
CA TYR A 86 22.01 -4.96 10.75
C TYR A 86 23.48 -4.55 10.87
N PRO A 87 23.94 -3.50 10.16
CA PRO A 87 25.31 -3.02 10.27
C PRO A 87 25.49 -2.02 11.42
N ASP A 88 26.72 -1.88 11.93
CA ASP A 88 27.09 -0.87 12.94
C ASP A 88 27.10 0.57 12.39
N ARG A 89 27.17 0.71 11.06
CA ARG A 89 27.20 1.98 10.33
C ARG A 89 26.62 1.82 8.92
N ARG A 90 26.41 2.94 8.25
CA ARG A 90 25.75 2.98 6.94
C ARG A 90 26.65 2.56 5.78
N GLU A 91 27.95 2.86 5.83
CA GLU A 91 28.91 2.50 4.78
C GLU A 91 29.19 0.99 4.80
N LEU A 92 28.37 0.23 4.05
CA LEU A 92 28.35 -1.24 4.11
C LEU A 92 29.71 -1.91 3.79
N ASP A 93 30.54 -1.26 2.98
CA ASP A 93 31.89 -1.71 2.64
C ASP A 93 32.88 -1.59 3.83
N GLN A 94 32.54 -0.77 4.82
CA GLN A 94 33.33 -0.51 6.02
C GLN A 94 32.64 -0.99 7.30
N ALA A 95 31.39 -1.44 7.20
CA ALA A 95 30.57 -1.81 8.34
C ALA A 95 30.94 -3.18 8.91
N GLN A 96 30.74 -3.30 10.22
CA GLN A 96 30.59 -4.58 10.88
C GLN A 96 29.10 -4.97 10.85
N ILE A 97 28.80 -6.16 10.34
CA ILE A 97 27.45 -6.72 10.26
C ILE A 97 27.18 -7.52 11.52
N LEU A 98 26.23 -7.05 12.32
CA LEU A 98 25.74 -7.73 13.51
C LEU A 98 24.68 -8.75 13.10
N CYS A 99 25.10 -10.01 13.00
CA CYS A 99 24.19 -11.15 12.84
C CYS A 99 23.63 -11.55 14.22
N VAL A 100 22.78 -12.58 14.26
CA VAL A 100 22.07 -12.99 15.48
C VAL A 100 22.97 -13.21 16.69
N GLY A 101 24.17 -13.78 16.53
CA GLY A 101 25.09 -14.04 17.64
C GLY A 101 25.77 -12.77 18.17
N GLU A 102 26.06 -11.78 17.31
CA GLU A 102 26.49 -10.45 17.75
C GLU A 102 25.35 -9.73 18.50
N GLN A 103 24.13 -9.75 17.96
CA GLN A 103 22.97 -9.11 18.58
C GLN A 103 22.63 -9.72 19.95
N LEU A 104 22.66 -11.05 20.05
CA LEU A 104 22.47 -11.78 21.31
C LEU A 104 23.56 -11.47 22.33
N TYR A 105 24.81 -11.32 21.88
CA TYR A 105 25.91 -10.91 22.75
C TYR A 105 25.63 -9.54 23.37
N ASP A 106 25.30 -8.54 22.55
CA ASP A 106 25.02 -7.18 23.02
C ASP A 106 23.78 -7.15 23.94
N PHE A 107 22.73 -7.90 23.59
CA PHE A 107 21.50 -8.00 24.37
C PHE A 107 21.75 -8.57 25.77
N VAL A 108 22.58 -9.62 25.86
CA VAL A 108 22.95 -10.25 27.13
C VAL A 108 23.91 -9.37 27.93
N ASP A 109 24.97 -8.83 27.32
CA ASP A 109 25.94 -7.97 28.02
C ASP A 109 25.30 -6.71 28.62
N GLN A 110 24.33 -6.10 27.92
CA GLN A 110 23.59 -4.94 28.43
C GLN A 110 22.74 -5.25 29.67
N ARG A 111 22.24 -6.49 29.81
CA ARG A 111 21.43 -6.95 30.96
C ARG A 111 22.28 -7.57 32.06
N LEU A 112 23.48 -8.02 31.72
CA LEU A 112 24.40 -8.66 32.63
C LEU A 112 25.16 -7.62 33.46
N GLU A 113 24.70 -7.40 34.69
CA GLU A 113 25.40 -6.55 35.65
C GLU A 113 26.70 -7.21 36.15
N ALA A 114 27.50 -6.54 36.99
CA ALA A 114 28.62 -7.19 37.67
C ALA A 114 28.15 -7.76 39.01
N ALA A 115 28.35 -9.06 39.24
CA ALA A 115 27.93 -9.67 40.48
C ALA A 115 28.86 -9.25 41.64
N PRO A 116 28.33 -8.91 42.83
CA PRO A 116 29.13 -8.70 44.03
C PRO A 116 30.04 -9.90 44.36
N GLU A 117 31.32 -9.64 44.69
CA GLU A 117 32.36 -10.66 44.95
C GLU A 117 32.04 -11.66 46.10
N GLN A 118 31.00 -11.43 46.90
CA GLN A 118 30.72 -12.15 48.15
C GLN A 118 29.27 -12.68 48.27
N LEU A 119 28.56 -12.89 47.16
CA LEU A 119 27.23 -13.52 47.19
C LEU A 119 27.34 -15.03 47.42
N ALA A 120 26.48 -15.57 48.29
CA ALA A 120 26.28 -17.00 48.43
C ALA A 120 25.33 -17.46 47.32
N TRP A 121 25.88 -18.00 46.24
CA TRP A 121 25.10 -18.46 45.10
C TRP A 121 24.33 -19.74 45.42
N ASP A 122 23.10 -19.82 44.92
CA ASP A 122 22.25 -21.01 44.81
C ASP A 122 21.50 -20.97 43.46
N ASP A 123 20.77 -22.04 43.10
CA ASP A 123 20.07 -22.13 41.81
C ASP A 123 19.09 -20.96 41.60
N ASP A 124 18.32 -20.59 42.64
CA ASP A 124 17.38 -19.47 42.59
C ASP A 124 18.08 -18.13 42.36
N LEU A 125 19.20 -17.87 43.04
CA LEU A 125 19.96 -16.63 42.88
C LEU A 125 20.63 -16.55 41.50
N VAL A 126 21.16 -17.66 40.99
CA VAL A 126 21.72 -17.72 39.64
C VAL A 126 20.62 -17.47 38.59
N ARG A 127 19.43 -18.07 38.74
CA ARG A 127 18.32 -17.83 37.80
C ARG A 127 17.76 -16.42 37.89
N ASN A 128 17.73 -15.82 39.08
CA ASN A 128 17.32 -14.42 39.23
C ASN A 128 18.33 -13.45 38.62
N TRP A 129 19.63 -13.78 38.67
CA TRP A 129 20.70 -12.91 38.21
C TRP A 129 21.06 -13.10 36.73
N LEU A 130 20.98 -14.34 36.25
CA LEU A 130 21.17 -14.76 34.86
C LEU A 130 19.94 -15.56 34.40
N PRO A 131 18.77 -14.94 34.22
CA PRO A 131 17.58 -15.61 33.68
C PRO A 131 17.74 -15.81 32.17
N LEU A 132 18.74 -16.59 31.75
CA LEU A 132 19.14 -16.74 30.35
C LEU A 132 18.01 -17.28 29.46
N ASP A 133 17.15 -18.13 30.00
CA ASP A 133 15.98 -18.65 29.30
C ASP A 133 14.86 -17.61 29.12
N ALA A 134 14.69 -16.69 30.06
CA ALA A 134 13.78 -15.55 29.88
C ALA A 134 14.38 -14.54 28.89
N TRP A 135 15.66 -14.17 29.05
CA TRP A 135 16.34 -13.23 28.17
C TRP A 135 16.37 -13.69 26.72
N LEU A 136 16.65 -14.98 26.47
CA LEU A 136 16.61 -15.50 25.10
C LEU A 136 15.19 -15.48 24.52
N ARG A 137 14.14 -15.63 25.33
CA ARG A 137 12.75 -15.44 24.87
C ARG A 137 12.43 -13.97 24.60
N ASP A 138 12.81 -13.08 25.52
CA ASP A 138 12.61 -11.64 25.43
C ASP A 138 13.35 -11.02 24.24
N PHE A 139 14.53 -11.54 23.90
CA PHE A 139 15.28 -11.13 22.70
C PHE A 139 14.43 -11.24 21.43
N HIS A 140 13.51 -12.20 21.38
CA HIS A 140 12.64 -12.35 20.21
C HIS A 140 11.48 -11.36 20.18
N LEU A 141 11.32 -10.51 21.19
CA LEU A 141 10.44 -9.34 21.14
C LEU A 141 11.11 -8.13 20.47
N GLU A 142 12.43 -8.16 20.26
CA GLU A 142 13.17 -7.11 19.56
C GLU A 142 12.74 -6.99 18.09
N GLU A 143 12.81 -5.77 17.54
CA GLU A 143 12.34 -5.45 16.19
C GLU A 143 13.07 -6.24 15.08
N THR A 144 14.30 -6.67 15.33
CA THR A 144 15.10 -7.47 14.38
C THR A 144 14.66 -8.92 14.30
N SER A 145 13.88 -9.42 15.28
CA SER A 145 13.33 -10.78 15.33
C SER A 145 11.95 -10.86 14.66
N GLN A 146 11.95 -11.07 13.34
CA GLN A 146 10.76 -11.00 12.49
C GLN A 146 10.12 -12.38 12.28
N TYR A 147 8.78 -12.42 12.17
CA TYR A 147 8.08 -13.62 11.70
C TYR A 147 8.50 -13.95 10.27
N LEU A 148 8.75 -15.23 9.97
CA LEU A 148 9.13 -15.65 8.64
C LEU A 148 8.03 -15.31 7.62
N GLN A 149 8.34 -14.41 6.70
CA GLN A 149 7.63 -14.23 5.45
C GLN A 149 7.86 -15.45 4.54
N ALA A 150 6.79 -16.12 4.12
CA ALA A 150 6.83 -17.36 3.36
C ALA A 150 5.60 -17.51 2.44
N THR A 151 5.19 -16.41 1.80
CA THR A 151 4.08 -16.44 0.83
C THR A 151 4.35 -17.40 -0.33
N ASN A 152 5.60 -17.43 -0.79
CA ASN A 152 6.17 -18.35 -1.76
C ASN A 152 7.69 -18.50 -1.54
N TRP A 153 8.36 -19.25 -2.42
CA TRP A 153 9.81 -19.47 -2.34
C TRP A 153 10.61 -18.15 -2.32
N LEU A 154 10.29 -17.21 -3.21
CA LEU A 154 11.02 -15.93 -3.31
C LEU A 154 10.88 -15.10 -2.04
N ASP A 155 9.68 -15.02 -1.47
CA ASP A 155 9.44 -14.30 -0.21
C ASP A 155 10.32 -14.84 0.92
N ARG A 156 10.36 -16.16 1.08
CA ARG A 156 11.18 -16.84 2.09
C ARG A 156 12.67 -16.55 1.91
N TYR A 157 13.22 -16.80 0.73
CA TYR A 157 14.67 -16.73 0.52
C TYR A 157 15.19 -15.29 0.44
N THR A 158 14.38 -14.34 -0.01
CA THR A 158 14.74 -12.91 0.08
C THR A 158 14.69 -12.42 1.54
N HIS A 159 13.76 -12.92 2.36
CA HIS A 159 13.71 -12.58 3.78
C HIS A 159 14.93 -13.13 4.55
N LEU A 160 15.36 -14.35 4.26
CA LEU A 160 16.58 -14.94 4.83
C LEU A 160 17.87 -14.17 4.47
N ARG A 161 17.87 -13.46 3.34
CA ARG A 161 18.98 -12.62 2.85
C ARG A 161 18.80 -11.13 3.12
N ARG A 162 17.83 -10.75 3.97
CA ARG A 162 17.55 -9.36 4.31
C ARG A 162 18.65 -8.79 5.21
N LEU A 163 18.98 -7.53 4.98
CA LEU A 163 19.78 -6.67 5.86
C LEU A 163 18.93 -5.43 6.18
N THR A 164 18.91 -4.98 7.43
CA THR A 164 18.15 -3.77 7.81
C THR A 164 19.05 -2.70 8.42
N LEU A 165 18.77 -1.44 8.08
CA LEU A 165 19.39 -0.25 8.67
C LEU A 165 18.51 0.37 9.76
N ILE A 166 17.28 -0.13 9.99
CA ILE A 166 16.30 0.46 10.91
C ILE A 166 16.89 0.71 12.32
N PRO A 167 17.69 -0.20 12.92
CA PRO A 167 18.27 0.03 14.25
C PRO A 167 19.25 1.21 14.32
N ILE A 168 19.86 1.61 13.19
CA ILE A 168 20.87 2.69 13.14
C ILE A 168 20.37 3.94 12.38
N VAL A 169 19.27 3.83 11.64
CA VAL A 169 18.65 4.90 10.85
C VAL A 169 17.17 5.02 11.23
N VAL A 170 16.92 5.87 12.22
CA VAL A 170 15.59 6.10 12.80
C VAL A 170 14.70 6.93 11.87
N GLU A 171 15.28 7.96 11.24
CA GLU A 171 14.55 8.87 10.34
C GLU A 171 14.50 8.31 8.90
N PRO A 172 13.43 8.58 8.13
CA PRO A 172 13.40 8.31 6.70
C PRO A 172 14.53 9.03 5.97
N PHE A 173 15.05 8.42 4.90
CA PHE A 173 16.05 9.09 4.06
C PHE A 173 15.42 10.23 3.26
N ASP A 174 16.04 11.41 3.33
CA ASP A 174 15.85 12.48 2.38
C ASP A 174 17.00 12.47 1.37
N GLY A 175 16.72 12.69 0.08
CA GLY A 175 17.81 12.94 -0.86
C GLY A 175 18.57 11.73 -1.42
N GLN A 176 19.82 11.99 -1.85
CA GLN A 176 20.70 11.02 -2.53
C GLN A 176 21.21 9.90 -1.60
N ASP A 177 20.83 9.95 -0.33
CA ASP A 177 21.31 9.04 0.70
C ASP A 177 20.61 7.66 0.71
N VAL A 178 19.60 7.46 -0.15
CA VAL A 178 18.83 6.20 -0.17
C VAL A 178 19.67 5.00 -0.60
N PHE A 179 20.61 5.18 -1.53
CA PHE A 179 21.48 4.09 -2.01
C PHE A 179 22.87 4.59 -2.42
N PRO A 180 23.84 4.68 -1.50
CA PRO A 180 25.21 5.10 -1.82
C PRO A 180 25.93 4.17 -2.78
N TYR A 181 26.85 4.73 -3.56
CA TYR A 181 27.69 3.94 -4.47
C TYR A 181 28.48 2.80 -3.79
N SER A 182 28.87 2.95 -2.52
CA SER A 182 29.59 1.90 -1.76
C SER A 182 28.77 0.61 -1.57
N GLN A 183 27.45 0.66 -1.75
CA GLN A 183 26.57 -0.49 -1.64
C GLN A 183 26.54 -1.37 -2.90
N TYR A 184 27.11 -0.92 -4.01
CA TYR A 184 27.07 -1.64 -5.28
C TYR A 184 27.78 -3.00 -5.22
N GLY A 185 27.03 -4.03 -5.60
CA GLY A 185 27.51 -5.41 -5.57
C GLY A 185 27.48 -6.05 -4.18
N LEU A 186 27.16 -5.31 -3.13
CA LEU A 186 26.94 -5.83 -1.78
C LEU A 186 25.46 -6.12 -1.54
N VAL A 187 24.58 -5.18 -1.93
CA VAL A 187 23.13 -5.30 -1.84
C VAL A 187 22.48 -4.97 -3.18
N CYS A 188 21.29 -5.51 -3.41
CA CYS A 188 20.54 -5.30 -4.64
C CYS A 188 19.90 -3.91 -4.70
N PRO A 189 20.09 -3.12 -5.77
CA PRO A 189 19.44 -1.82 -5.92
C PRO A 189 17.96 -1.92 -6.35
N TYR A 190 17.49 -3.09 -6.79
CA TYR A 190 16.11 -3.31 -7.22
C TYR A 190 15.23 -3.94 -6.14
N CYS A 191 15.80 -4.68 -5.18
CA CYS A 191 15.05 -5.41 -4.17
C CYS A 191 14.89 -4.58 -2.87
N ILE A 192 14.33 -3.38 -3.03
CA ILE A 192 14.10 -2.40 -1.95
C ILE A 192 12.59 -2.18 -1.86
N PRO A 193 11.99 -2.16 -0.65
CA PRO A 193 10.57 -1.88 -0.53
C PRO A 193 10.29 -0.42 -0.85
N GLU A 194 9.17 -0.19 -1.54
CA GLU A 194 8.55 1.14 -1.63
C GLU A 194 8.01 1.56 -0.25
N GLY A 195 7.82 2.87 -0.05
CA GLY A 195 7.24 3.44 1.15
C GLY A 195 8.26 3.90 2.21
N PRO A 196 7.88 3.99 3.49
CA PRO A 196 8.65 4.68 4.52
C PRO A 196 9.99 4.00 4.85
N ASN A 197 10.17 2.73 4.47
CA ASN A 197 11.37 1.96 4.73
C ASN A 197 12.32 1.86 3.51
N ILE A 198 12.07 2.65 2.47
CA ILE A 198 12.95 2.73 1.29
C ILE A 198 14.40 3.03 1.70
N GLY A 199 15.35 2.29 1.15
CA GLY A 199 16.78 2.36 1.49
C GLY A 199 17.16 1.76 2.84
N ARG A 200 16.21 1.49 3.75
CA ARG A 200 16.47 0.95 5.10
C ARG A 200 16.29 -0.56 5.21
N VAL A 201 15.62 -1.17 4.25
CA VAL A 201 15.49 -2.63 4.14
C VAL A 201 16.10 -3.04 2.81
N LEU A 202 17.14 -3.87 2.89
CA LEU A 202 18.01 -4.22 1.78
C LEU A 202 18.05 -5.75 1.62
N GLU A 203 18.36 -6.21 0.42
CA GLU A 203 18.63 -7.63 0.14
C GLU A 203 20.10 -7.81 -0.24
N VAL A 204 20.81 -8.73 0.42
CA VAL A 204 22.19 -9.08 0.09
C VAL A 204 22.25 -9.66 -1.33
N ALA A 205 23.03 -9.02 -2.20
CA ALA A 205 23.16 -9.38 -3.62
C ALA A 205 23.61 -10.85 -3.78
N ARG A 206 23.25 -11.48 -4.91
CA ARG A 206 23.66 -12.88 -5.22
C ARG A 206 25.18 -13.03 -5.19
N GLY A 207 25.90 -12.02 -5.66
CA GLY A 207 27.35 -11.93 -5.66
C GLY A 207 27.98 -11.50 -4.35
N ALA A 208 27.24 -11.48 -3.23
CA ALA A 208 27.74 -11.09 -1.92
C ALA A 208 27.38 -12.08 -0.82
N ARG A 209 28.18 -12.07 0.27
CA ARG A 209 27.98 -12.89 1.48
C ARG A 209 28.50 -12.16 2.72
N ILE A 210 27.89 -12.42 3.87
CA ILE A 210 28.43 -12.03 5.18
C ILE A 210 29.44 -13.09 5.64
N ARG A 211 30.65 -12.65 5.98
CA ARG A 211 31.73 -13.48 6.54
C ARG A 211 32.49 -12.69 7.59
N ASP A 212 32.74 -13.30 8.75
CA ASP A 212 33.48 -12.68 9.86
C ASP A 212 32.94 -11.27 10.23
N GLY A 213 31.62 -11.11 10.21
CA GLY A 213 30.96 -9.84 10.48
C GLY A 213 31.19 -8.78 9.40
N LYS A 214 31.58 -9.13 8.17
CA LYS A 214 31.74 -8.20 7.05
C LYS A 214 30.93 -8.64 5.84
N LEU A 215 30.40 -7.68 5.09
CA LEU A 215 29.73 -7.94 3.82
C LEU A 215 30.74 -7.89 2.68
N GLU A 216 30.95 -9.01 1.99
CA GLU A 216 32.01 -9.16 0.99
C GLU A 216 31.45 -9.62 -0.35
N ARG A 217 32.02 -9.08 -1.45
CA ARG A 217 31.76 -9.54 -2.81
C ARG A 217 32.50 -10.85 -3.09
N ILE A 218 31.80 -11.80 -3.70
CA ILE A 218 32.29 -13.13 -4.05
C ILE A 218 32.14 -13.46 -5.55
N ASP A 219 31.44 -12.63 -6.32
CA ASP A 219 31.22 -12.80 -7.76
C ASP A 219 31.25 -11.41 -8.45
N ASP A 220 32.03 -11.30 -9.53
CA ASP A 220 32.19 -10.08 -10.32
C ASP A 220 31.41 -10.11 -11.65
N ALA A 221 30.59 -11.14 -11.88
CA ALA A 221 29.69 -11.17 -13.04
C ALA A 221 28.80 -9.91 -13.08
N PRO A 222 28.50 -9.34 -14.26
CA PRO A 222 27.81 -8.05 -14.33
C PRO A 222 26.43 -8.02 -13.64
N ASP A 223 25.73 -9.16 -13.64
CA ASP A 223 24.42 -9.38 -13.02
C ASP A 223 24.51 -9.90 -11.57
N SER A 224 25.72 -10.09 -11.02
CA SER A 224 25.92 -10.53 -9.63
C SER A 224 25.45 -9.50 -8.61
N ILE A 225 25.26 -8.25 -9.03
CA ILE A 225 24.73 -7.13 -8.24
C ILE A 225 23.25 -7.30 -7.90
N LEU A 226 22.53 -8.20 -8.60
CA LEU A 226 21.10 -8.43 -8.41
C LEU A 226 20.84 -9.34 -7.20
N GLY A 227 19.71 -9.10 -6.53
CA GLY A 227 19.10 -10.02 -5.57
C GLY A 227 18.38 -11.16 -6.29
N PHE A 228 17.83 -12.10 -5.53
CA PHE A 228 17.16 -13.27 -6.10
C PHE A 228 15.97 -12.88 -6.97
N SER A 229 15.04 -12.06 -6.46
CA SER A 229 13.88 -11.65 -7.25
C SER A 229 14.27 -10.91 -8.53
N ALA A 230 15.22 -9.97 -8.44
CA ALA A 230 15.67 -9.20 -9.61
C ALA A 230 16.40 -10.05 -10.65
N SER A 231 17.14 -11.09 -10.23
CA SER A 231 17.82 -12.01 -11.16
C SER A 231 16.86 -12.89 -11.98
N MET A 232 15.57 -12.91 -11.63
CA MET A 232 14.54 -13.74 -12.26
C MET A 232 13.60 -12.94 -13.18
N VAL A 233 13.94 -11.67 -13.44
CA VAL A 233 13.28 -10.81 -14.42
C VAL A 233 14.06 -10.88 -15.74
N PRO A 234 13.53 -11.52 -16.81
CA PRO A 234 14.16 -11.47 -18.12
C PRO A 234 14.06 -10.06 -18.68
N PHE A 235 14.95 -9.67 -19.60
CA PHE A 235 14.92 -8.33 -20.23
C PHE A 235 14.88 -7.14 -19.25
N LEU A 236 15.44 -7.30 -18.04
CA LEU A 236 15.49 -6.27 -17.00
C LEU A 236 16.05 -4.93 -17.52
N GLU A 237 16.99 -4.99 -18.45
CA GLU A 237 17.59 -3.84 -19.12
C GLU A 237 16.60 -2.97 -19.92
N HIS A 238 15.41 -3.48 -20.24
CA HIS A 238 14.35 -2.77 -20.95
C HIS A 238 13.27 -2.20 -20.02
N ASP A 239 13.45 -2.31 -18.71
CA ASP A 239 12.52 -1.82 -17.72
C ASP A 239 13.10 -0.67 -16.89
N ASP A 240 12.32 0.40 -16.72
CA ASP A 240 12.68 1.45 -15.76
C ASP A 240 12.82 0.91 -14.35
N THR A 241 13.83 1.42 -13.62
CA THR A 241 14.20 0.93 -12.30
C THR A 241 13.02 0.89 -11.34
N ASN A 242 12.16 1.92 -11.32
CA ASN A 242 11.02 1.94 -10.41
C ASN A 242 10.04 0.81 -10.73
N ARG A 243 9.84 0.49 -12.01
CA ARG A 243 8.95 -0.61 -12.41
C ARG A 243 9.58 -1.97 -12.18
N ALA A 244 10.86 -2.13 -12.49
CA ALA A 244 11.59 -3.35 -12.14
C ALA A 244 11.50 -3.62 -10.63
N LEU A 245 11.73 -2.60 -9.80
CA LEU A 245 11.59 -2.67 -8.34
C LEU A 245 10.18 -3.11 -7.91
N MET A 246 9.13 -2.54 -8.50
CA MET A 246 7.74 -2.97 -8.26
C MET A 246 7.54 -4.46 -8.64
N GLY A 247 8.01 -4.88 -9.82
CA GLY A 247 7.89 -6.26 -10.30
C GLY A 247 8.54 -7.28 -9.38
N VAL A 248 9.78 -7.02 -8.96
CA VAL A 248 10.51 -7.92 -8.05
C VAL A 248 9.85 -8.02 -6.66
N ASN A 249 9.22 -6.94 -6.20
CA ASN A 249 8.48 -6.92 -4.95
C ASN A 249 7.17 -7.71 -5.06
N MET A 250 6.46 -7.61 -6.19
CA MET A 250 5.20 -8.32 -6.44
C MET A 250 5.39 -9.83 -6.61
N MET A 251 6.50 -10.27 -7.23
CA MET A 251 6.79 -11.70 -7.40
C MET A 251 6.83 -12.45 -6.05
N ARG A 252 7.21 -11.77 -4.95
CA ARG A 252 7.20 -12.33 -3.59
C ARG A 252 5.79 -12.51 -3.01
N GLN A 253 4.79 -11.84 -3.58
CA GLN A 253 3.40 -11.86 -3.11
C GLN A 253 2.53 -12.83 -3.93
N TRP A 254 3.09 -13.46 -4.97
CA TRP A 254 2.35 -14.38 -5.82
C TRP A 254 1.98 -15.67 -5.08
N THR A 255 0.77 -16.15 -5.35
CA THR A 255 0.30 -17.43 -4.83
C THR A 255 1.05 -18.57 -5.51
N SER A 256 1.62 -19.50 -4.72
CA SER A 256 2.35 -20.67 -5.22
C SER A 256 1.69 -21.98 -4.77
N ALA A 257 2.00 -23.06 -5.50
CA ALA A 257 1.28 -24.33 -5.43
C ALA A 257 1.62 -25.25 -4.24
N ALA A 258 2.63 -24.90 -3.43
CA ALA A 258 3.25 -25.81 -2.48
C ALA A 258 3.13 -25.35 -1.02
N ASP A 259 3.25 -26.34 -0.14
CA ASP A 259 3.19 -26.22 1.31
C ASP A 259 4.46 -25.53 1.81
N THR A 260 4.42 -24.19 1.92
CA THR A 260 5.46 -23.50 2.67
C THR A 260 5.30 -23.91 4.12
N ALA A 261 6.30 -24.60 4.68
CA ALA A 261 6.32 -24.91 6.11
C ALA A 261 6.28 -23.57 6.90
N ALA A 262 5.07 -23.25 7.35
CA ALA A 262 4.62 -22.18 8.26
C ALA A 262 4.41 -20.76 7.68
N PRO A 263 3.36 -20.06 8.18
CA PRO A 263 3.41 -19.43 9.51
C PRO A 263 2.31 -19.92 10.47
N VAL A 264 2.69 -20.43 11.65
CA VAL A 264 1.73 -20.97 12.64
C VAL A 264 1.00 -19.86 13.44
N HIS A 265 1.53 -18.63 13.53
CA HIS A 265 0.81 -17.44 14.06
C HIS A 265 0.76 -16.28 13.09
N SER A 266 0.52 -16.58 11.83
CA SER A 266 -0.17 -15.58 11.05
C SER A 266 -1.61 -15.49 11.57
N THR A 267 -2.10 -14.29 11.89
CA THR A 267 -3.50 -14.04 12.29
C THR A 267 -4.45 -14.78 11.34
N GLY A 268 -5.66 -15.13 11.82
CA GLY A 268 -6.56 -16.13 11.21
C GLY A 268 -6.68 -16.14 9.67
N TRP A 269 -6.52 -14.99 9.02
CA TRP A 269 -6.47 -14.82 7.56
C TRP A 269 -5.40 -15.68 6.83
N PHE A 270 -4.13 -15.57 7.19
CA PHE A 270 -3.05 -16.31 6.49
C PHE A 270 -3.14 -17.83 6.71
N ARG A 271 -3.65 -18.26 7.88
CA ARG A 271 -3.93 -19.67 8.17
C ARG A 271 -5.08 -20.18 7.30
N GLN A 272 -6.14 -19.38 7.16
CA GLN A 272 -7.24 -19.68 6.25
C GLN A 272 -6.78 -19.78 4.79
N GLN A 273 -5.90 -18.88 4.35
CA GLN A 273 -5.29 -18.91 3.02
C GLN A 273 -4.43 -20.17 2.79
N HIS A 274 -3.61 -20.55 3.78
CA HIS A 274 -2.81 -21.78 3.73
C HIS A 274 -3.70 -23.03 3.63
N ASP A 275 -4.72 -23.14 4.49
CA ASP A 275 -5.70 -24.22 4.47
C ASP A 275 -6.45 -24.30 3.13
N GLN A 276 -6.81 -23.14 2.55
CA GLN A 276 -7.45 -23.05 1.24
C GLN A 276 -6.55 -23.56 0.11
N ARG A 277 -5.27 -23.18 0.10
CA ARG A 277 -4.29 -23.64 -0.91
C ARG A 277 -4.09 -25.15 -0.85
N LEU A 278 -3.96 -25.71 0.36
CA LEU A 278 -3.82 -27.16 0.55
C LEU A 278 -5.07 -27.93 0.14
N ALA A 279 -6.26 -27.36 0.36
CA ALA A 279 -7.52 -27.96 -0.03
C ALA A 279 -7.85 -27.79 -1.53
N SER A 280 -7.22 -26.81 -2.21
CA SER A 280 -7.55 -26.45 -3.58
C SER A 280 -7.23 -27.58 -4.57
N LYS A 281 -8.14 -27.76 -5.52
CA LYS A 281 -8.01 -28.69 -6.66
C LYS A 281 -7.88 -27.94 -7.99
N GLY A 282 -7.72 -26.62 -7.95
CA GLY A 282 -7.55 -25.78 -9.13
C GLY A 282 -6.26 -26.10 -9.88
N HIS A 283 -6.13 -25.52 -11.06
CA HIS A 283 -4.91 -25.60 -11.87
C HIS A 283 -3.79 -24.89 -11.12
N LYS A 284 -2.67 -25.58 -10.96
CA LYS A 284 -1.52 -25.02 -10.25
C LYS A 284 -0.74 -24.10 -11.18
N PRO A 285 -0.06 -23.08 -10.64
CA PRO A 285 0.96 -22.31 -11.35
C PRO A 285 1.93 -23.18 -12.17
N GLU A 286 2.38 -22.66 -13.30
CA GLU A 286 3.20 -23.36 -14.29
C GLU A 286 4.56 -22.68 -14.50
N PRO A 287 5.59 -23.40 -14.99
CA PRO A 287 6.85 -22.76 -15.35
C PRO A 287 6.70 -21.71 -16.45
N ALA A 288 7.44 -20.61 -16.34
CA ALA A 288 7.46 -19.58 -17.37
C ALA A 288 8.10 -20.10 -18.67
N LEU A 289 7.56 -19.69 -19.82
CA LEU A 289 8.13 -19.97 -21.14
C LEU A 289 9.45 -19.21 -21.38
N VAL A 290 9.59 -18.02 -20.80
CA VAL A 290 10.82 -17.24 -20.81
C VAL A 290 11.42 -17.28 -19.41
N GLN A 291 12.64 -17.80 -19.29
CA GLN A 291 13.34 -18.00 -18.02
C GLN A 291 14.66 -17.24 -18.04
N THR A 292 15.26 -16.98 -16.90
CA THR A 292 16.60 -16.36 -16.82
C THR A 292 17.71 -17.40 -16.66
N GLY A 293 17.35 -18.65 -16.33
CA GLY A 293 18.29 -19.71 -15.98
C GLY A 293 18.75 -19.64 -14.51
N TYR A 294 18.14 -18.73 -13.73
CA TYR A 294 18.33 -18.60 -12.28
C TYR A 294 17.16 -19.16 -11.49
N GLU A 295 16.15 -19.74 -12.13
CA GLU A 295 15.01 -20.32 -11.45
C GLU A 295 15.39 -21.63 -10.72
N PRO A 296 15.03 -21.79 -9.43
CA PRO A 296 15.36 -22.98 -8.66
C PRO A 296 14.47 -24.18 -9.05
N GLU A 297 14.99 -25.39 -8.86
CA GLU A 297 14.17 -26.61 -8.87
C GLU A 297 13.38 -26.75 -7.56
N ALA A 298 12.39 -25.86 -7.36
CA ALA A 298 11.54 -25.83 -6.17
C ALA A 298 10.05 -25.82 -6.53
N ALA A 299 9.25 -26.60 -5.81
CA ALA A 299 7.82 -26.79 -6.11
C ALA A 299 6.94 -25.57 -5.76
N ASP A 300 7.41 -24.70 -4.86
CA ASP A 300 6.76 -23.46 -4.39
C ASP A 300 7.32 -22.19 -5.07
N PHE A 301 8.16 -22.36 -6.11
CA PHE A 301 8.76 -21.23 -6.81
C PHE A 301 7.81 -20.58 -7.82
N TRP A 302 7.19 -21.40 -8.66
CA TRP A 302 6.30 -20.90 -9.70
C TRP A 302 4.97 -20.45 -9.08
N GLY A 303 4.63 -19.17 -9.29
CA GLY A 303 3.40 -18.54 -8.78
C GLY A 303 2.54 -17.86 -9.86
N GLY A 304 2.72 -18.21 -11.13
CA GLY A 304 2.02 -17.59 -12.24
C GLY A 304 1.71 -18.53 -13.41
N TYR A 305 1.23 -17.94 -14.49
CA TYR A 305 0.73 -18.58 -15.70
C TYR A 305 1.24 -17.84 -16.94
N ASN A 306 1.53 -18.58 -18.00
CA ASN A 306 1.83 -17.99 -19.30
C ASN A 306 0.51 -17.63 -19.97
N LEU A 307 0.17 -16.35 -20.02
CA LEU A 307 -1.06 -15.87 -20.66
C LEU A 307 -0.72 -15.26 -22.02
N LEU A 308 -1.43 -15.69 -23.06
CA LEU A 308 -1.36 -15.08 -24.39
C LEU A 308 -1.91 -13.64 -24.30
N THR A 309 -0.98 -12.70 -24.17
CA THR A 309 -1.24 -11.29 -23.89
C THR A 309 -1.21 -10.49 -25.19
N ALA A 310 -2.26 -9.71 -25.44
CA ALA A 310 -2.30 -8.74 -26.53
C ALA A 310 -2.15 -7.31 -25.99
N PHE A 311 -1.18 -6.58 -26.53
CA PHE A 311 -0.93 -5.18 -26.20
C PHE A 311 -1.77 -4.28 -27.09
N VAL A 312 -3.06 -4.13 -26.80
CA VAL A 312 -4.01 -3.46 -27.69
C VAL A 312 -4.73 -2.33 -26.99
N MET A 313 -4.89 -1.22 -27.70
CA MET A 313 -5.80 -0.14 -27.38
C MET A 313 -7.24 -0.67 -27.40
N TRP A 314 -7.78 -0.98 -26.23
CA TRP A 314 -9.10 -1.60 -26.09
C TRP A 314 -10.16 -0.52 -25.82
N ASP A 315 -10.62 -0.37 -24.59
CA ASP A 315 -11.61 0.63 -24.19
C ASP A 315 -11.48 0.96 -22.69
N GLY A 316 -12.57 1.43 -22.08
CA GLY A 316 -12.66 1.74 -20.65
C GLY A 316 -12.41 0.54 -19.72
N ASP A 317 -12.43 -0.70 -20.23
CA ASP A 317 -12.14 -1.90 -19.45
C ASP A 317 -10.66 -2.00 -19.13
N THR A 318 -9.82 -1.44 -20.01
CA THR A 318 -8.38 -1.29 -19.80
C THR A 318 -8.02 0.11 -19.30
N PHE A 319 -8.97 0.79 -18.64
CA PHE A 319 -8.72 2.09 -18.05
C PHE A 319 -7.61 2.00 -17.00
N GLU A 320 -6.59 2.84 -17.14
CA GLU A 320 -5.36 2.84 -16.34
C GLU A 320 -4.71 1.46 -16.23
N ASP A 321 -5.02 0.76 -15.15
CA ASP A 321 -4.46 -0.53 -14.76
C ASP A 321 -5.50 -1.66 -14.84
N GLY A 322 -6.64 -1.41 -15.48
CA GLY A 322 -7.63 -2.44 -15.77
C GLY A 322 -7.11 -3.50 -16.74
N LEU A 323 -7.44 -4.76 -16.45
CA LEU A 323 -7.11 -5.93 -17.24
C LEU A 323 -8.39 -6.63 -17.68
N VAL A 324 -8.44 -7.02 -18.95
CA VAL A 324 -9.49 -7.89 -19.48
C VAL A 324 -8.90 -9.27 -19.68
N ILE A 325 -9.56 -10.29 -19.13
CA ILE A 325 -9.15 -11.68 -19.28
C ILE A 325 -10.26 -12.50 -19.94
N SER A 326 -9.87 -13.56 -20.64
CA SER A 326 -10.80 -14.53 -21.20
C SER A 326 -11.38 -15.46 -20.13
N GLU A 327 -12.57 -16.00 -20.35
CA GLU A 327 -13.21 -16.99 -19.48
C GLU A 327 -12.35 -18.26 -19.33
N SER A 328 -11.71 -18.71 -20.42
CA SER A 328 -10.81 -19.86 -20.37
C SER A 328 -9.55 -19.60 -19.54
N ALA A 329 -8.95 -18.41 -19.65
CA ALA A 329 -7.82 -18.02 -18.82
C ALA A 329 -8.22 -17.88 -17.34
N ALA A 330 -9.36 -17.24 -17.05
CA ALA A 330 -9.89 -17.12 -15.69
C ALA A 330 -10.14 -18.50 -15.05
N ALA A 331 -10.69 -19.44 -15.81
CA ALA A 331 -10.91 -20.82 -15.37
C ALA A 331 -9.59 -21.59 -15.15
N ARG A 332 -8.52 -21.24 -15.85
CA ARG A 332 -7.16 -21.77 -15.64
C ARG A 332 -6.45 -21.13 -14.45
N MET A 333 -6.84 -19.91 -14.07
CA MET A 333 -6.31 -19.19 -12.91
C MET A 333 -7.19 -19.37 -11.67
N ASP A 334 -7.63 -20.60 -11.40
CA ASP A 334 -8.58 -20.93 -10.33
C ASP A 334 -7.91 -21.39 -9.02
N PHE A 335 -6.65 -20.98 -8.80
CA PHE A 335 -5.86 -21.34 -7.62
C PHE A 335 -5.45 -20.12 -6.77
N PRO A 336 -5.71 -20.13 -5.45
CA PRO A 336 -6.36 -21.20 -4.69
C PRO A 336 -7.89 -21.20 -4.84
N ALA A 337 -8.45 -20.10 -5.36
CA ALA A 337 -9.87 -19.88 -5.61
C ALA A 337 -10.08 -19.37 -7.03
N ALA A 338 -11.32 -19.40 -7.51
CA ALA A 338 -11.70 -18.93 -8.84
C ALA A 338 -11.39 -17.44 -9.02
N MET A 339 -10.76 -17.10 -10.14
CA MET A 339 -10.51 -15.72 -10.55
C MET A 339 -11.82 -14.95 -10.74
N GLY A 340 -11.91 -13.77 -10.11
CA GLY A 340 -13.07 -12.88 -10.19
C GLY A 340 -12.69 -11.46 -10.63
N VAL A 341 -13.72 -10.70 -10.98
CA VAL A 341 -13.59 -9.24 -11.16
C VAL A 341 -13.16 -8.61 -9.83
N GLY A 342 -12.17 -7.72 -9.88
CA GLY A 342 -11.57 -7.09 -8.71
C GLY A 342 -10.30 -7.77 -8.20
N ASP A 343 -9.96 -8.96 -8.71
CA ASP A 343 -8.70 -9.63 -8.36
C ASP A 343 -7.50 -8.95 -9.03
N LYS A 344 -6.39 -8.89 -8.30
CA LYS A 344 -5.15 -8.23 -8.74
C LYS A 344 -4.16 -9.20 -9.36
N LEU A 345 -3.71 -8.87 -10.57
CA LEU A 345 -2.65 -9.57 -11.30
C LEU A 345 -1.41 -8.68 -11.44
N SER A 346 -0.25 -9.32 -11.57
CA SER A 346 0.98 -8.63 -11.99
C SER A 346 1.90 -9.52 -12.80
N ASN A 347 2.81 -8.90 -13.55
CA ASN A 347 3.91 -9.58 -14.23
C ASN A 347 5.28 -9.18 -13.66
N ARG A 348 6.34 -9.84 -14.13
CA ARG A 348 7.72 -9.63 -13.64
C ARG A 348 8.31 -8.25 -13.97
N HIS A 349 7.71 -7.55 -14.94
CA HIS A 349 8.15 -6.26 -15.46
C HIS A 349 7.48 -5.06 -14.75
N GLY A 350 6.81 -5.30 -13.61
CA GLY A 350 6.16 -4.25 -12.82
C GLY A 350 4.84 -3.75 -13.40
N ALA A 351 4.25 -4.45 -14.37
CA ALA A 351 2.85 -4.23 -14.70
C ALA A 351 1.99 -4.87 -13.59
N LYS A 352 1.13 -4.06 -12.98
CA LYS A 352 0.06 -4.49 -12.06
C LYS A 352 -1.27 -4.02 -12.60
N GLY A 353 -2.31 -4.78 -12.32
CA GLY A 353 -3.65 -4.41 -12.72
C GLY A 353 -4.74 -5.26 -12.09
N VAL A 354 -5.96 -4.71 -12.11
CA VAL A 354 -7.15 -5.38 -11.59
C VAL A 354 -7.93 -5.98 -12.75
N VAL A 355 -8.45 -7.19 -12.57
CA VAL A 355 -9.39 -7.80 -13.52
C VAL A 355 -10.68 -6.99 -13.51
N THR A 356 -10.93 -6.21 -14.57
CA THR A 356 -12.13 -5.36 -14.69
C THR A 356 -13.29 -6.09 -15.35
N ARG A 357 -12.97 -6.99 -16.28
CA ARG A 357 -13.91 -7.84 -17.03
C ARG A 357 -13.31 -9.21 -17.36
N ILE A 358 -14.17 -10.21 -17.27
CA ILE A 358 -13.94 -11.56 -17.78
C ILE A 358 -14.88 -11.72 -18.98
N LEU A 359 -14.32 -11.89 -20.18
CA LEU A 359 -15.09 -12.00 -21.41
C LEU A 359 -15.14 -13.44 -21.92
N PRO A 360 -16.25 -13.86 -22.58
CA PRO A 360 -16.26 -15.11 -23.32
C PRO A 360 -15.14 -15.15 -24.36
N ASP A 361 -14.52 -16.31 -24.58
CA ASP A 361 -13.42 -16.47 -25.56
C ASP A 361 -13.81 -15.99 -26.98
N ALA A 362 -15.09 -16.09 -27.35
CA ALA A 362 -15.61 -15.65 -28.64
C ALA A 362 -15.68 -14.11 -28.79
N ASP A 363 -15.70 -13.38 -27.67
CA ASP A 363 -15.68 -11.92 -27.63
C ASP A 363 -14.25 -11.35 -27.50
N MET A 364 -13.26 -12.21 -27.24
CA MET A 364 -11.84 -11.85 -27.27
C MET A 364 -11.32 -11.70 -28.71
N PRO A 365 -10.31 -10.84 -28.96
CA PRO A 365 -9.57 -10.87 -30.22
C PRO A 365 -8.96 -12.25 -30.46
N GLN A 366 -8.79 -12.61 -31.72
CA GLN A 366 -8.26 -13.91 -32.13
C GLN A 366 -7.05 -13.72 -33.04
N LEU A 367 -6.06 -14.60 -32.87
CA LEU A 367 -4.95 -14.78 -33.80
C LEU A 367 -5.45 -15.30 -35.17
N PRO A 368 -4.63 -15.21 -36.23
CA PRO A 368 -5.01 -15.68 -37.56
C PRO A 368 -5.43 -17.17 -37.64
N ASP A 369 -4.97 -18.00 -36.70
CA ASP A 369 -5.31 -19.42 -36.57
C ASP A 369 -6.61 -19.68 -35.80
N GLY A 370 -7.26 -18.62 -35.29
CA GLY A 370 -8.49 -18.69 -34.50
C GLY A 370 -8.27 -18.81 -32.99
N THR A 371 -7.02 -18.86 -32.52
CA THR A 371 -6.71 -18.90 -31.08
C THR A 371 -7.15 -17.59 -30.41
N PRO A 372 -8.02 -17.63 -29.38
CA PRO A 372 -8.43 -16.44 -28.66
C PRO A 372 -7.29 -15.92 -27.79
N ILE A 373 -7.19 -14.58 -27.71
CA ILE A 373 -6.32 -13.91 -26.75
C ILE A 373 -6.81 -14.19 -25.32
N GLU A 374 -5.88 -14.40 -24.41
CA GLU A 374 -6.19 -14.72 -23.01
C GLU A 374 -6.24 -13.48 -22.11
N LEU A 375 -5.39 -12.48 -22.37
CA LEU A 375 -5.30 -11.23 -21.61
C LEU A 375 -5.12 -10.02 -22.55
N ILE A 376 -5.84 -8.93 -22.30
CA ILE A 376 -5.67 -7.65 -23.01
C ILE A 376 -5.03 -6.64 -22.06
N PHE A 377 -3.92 -6.06 -22.49
CA PHE A 377 -3.17 -5.04 -21.76
C PHE A 377 -3.08 -3.75 -22.59
N SER A 378 -3.37 -2.60 -21.97
CA SER A 378 -3.29 -1.32 -22.67
C SER A 378 -1.83 -0.90 -22.91
N PRO A 379 -1.39 -0.72 -24.16
CA PRO A 379 -0.02 -0.33 -24.46
C PRO A 379 0.31 1.09 -23.95
N THR A 380 -0.69 1.97 -23.75
CA THR A 380 -0.42 3.33 -23.26
C THR A 380 0.19 3.37 -21.88
N SER A 381 -0.07 2.36 -21.04
CA SER A 381 0.49 2.28 -19.69
C SER A 381 2.01 2.12 -19.74
N MET A 382 2.56 1.52 -20.80
CA MET A 382 4.00 1.41 -21.04
C MET A 382 4.65 2.76 -21.35
N VAL A 383 3.90 3.74 -21.85
CA VAL A 383 4.43 5.08 -22.16
C VAL A 383 4.87 5.78 -20.87
N SER A 384 4.03 5.79 -19.85
CA SER A 384 4.43 6.40 -18.56
C SER A 384 5.38 5.54 -17.74
N ARG A 385 5.36 4.22 -17.94
CA ARG A 385 6.03 3.23 -17.07
C ARG A 385 7.38 2.79 -17.58
N LEU A 386 7.61 2.84 -18.89
CA LEU A 386 8.89 2.50 -19.52
C LEU A 386 9.32 1.04 -19.21
N ASN A 387 8.37 0.10 -19.16
CA ASN A 387 8.62 -1.32 -18.92
C ASN A 387 8.40 -2.15 -20.19
N PHE A 388 9.30 -1.97 -21.17
CA PHE A 388 9.21 -2.63 -22.47
C PHE A 388 9.69 -4.08 -22.45
N GLY A 389 10.29 -4.53 -21.35
CA GLY A 389 10.69 -5.93 -21.16
C GLY A 389 9.54 -6.91 -21.37
N GLN A 390 8.31 -6.56 -21.00
CA GLN A 390 7.14 -7.42 -21.19
C GLN A 390 6.77 -7.65 -22.68
N GLN A 391 7.02 -6.68 -23.56
CA GLN A 391 6.82 -6.88 -25.01
C GLN A 391 7.92 -7.76 -25.59
N ARG A 392 9.16 -7.60 -25.09
CA ARG A 392 10.27 -8.50 -25.43
C ARG A 392 10.00 -9.93 -24.94
N GLU A 393 9.46 -10.09 -23.74
CA GLU A 393 9.02 -11.36 -23.19
C GLU A 393 7.92 -11.98 -24.06
N ALA A 394 6.92 -11.21 -24.48
CA ALA A 394 5.85 -11.69 -25.36
C ALA A 394 6.41 -12.27 -26.68
N VAL A 395 7.31 -11.53 -27.34
CA VAL A 395 7.98 -11.99 -28.57
C VAL A 395 8.81 -13.25 -28.32
N MET A 396 9.60 -13.27 -27.24
CA MET A 396 10.42 -14.44 -26.88
C MET A 396 9.55 -15.66 -26.49
N GLY A 397 8.39 -15.43 -25.87
CA GLY A 397 7.42 -16.46 -25.53
C GLY A 397 6.83 -17.13 -26.76
N ARG A 398 6.60 -16.37 -27.86
CA ARG A 398 6.21 -16.93 -29.17
C ARG A 398 7.29 -17.86 -29.72
N LEU A 399 8.55 -17.43 -29.66
CA LEU A 399 9.70 -18.24 -30.10
C LEU A 399 9.85 -19.51 -29.26
N ALA A 400 9.73 -19.42 -27.93
CA ALA A 400 9.76 -20.57 -27.03
C ALA A 400 8.64 -21.56 -27.34
N GLN A 401 7.42 -21.06 -27.58
CA GLN A 401 6.27 -21.88 -27.95
C GLN A 401 6.49 -22.59 -29.29
N ALA A 402 7.03 -21.88 -30.30
CA ALA A 402 7.36 -22.46 -31.60
C ALA A 402 8.47 -23.52 -31.51
N ALA A 403 9.45 -23.31 -30.62
CA ALA A 403 10.54 -24.25 -30.37
C ALA A 403 10.12 -25.47 -29.53
N GLY A 404 9.02 -25.37 -28.77
CA GLY A 404 8.53 -26.42 -27.88
C GLY A 404 9.34 -26.59 -26.59
N HIS A 405 10.17 -25.61 -26.22
CA HIS A 405 10.93 -25.59 -24.97
C HIS A 405 11.10 -24.14 -24.47
N PRO A 406 11.35 -23.94 -23.16
CA PRO A 406 11.57 -22.60 -22.63
C PRO A 406 12.76 -21.88 -23.29
N ALA A 407 12.66 -20.57 -23.45
CA ALA A 407 13.76 -19.69 -23.83
C ALA A 407 14.49 -19.21 -22.57
N VAL A 408 15.81 -19.02 -22.65
CA VAL A 408 16.64 -18.54 -21.54
C VAL A 408 17.23 -17.18 -21.90
N VAL A 409 16.86 -16.15 -21.13
CA VAL A 409 17.28 -14.76 -21.28
C VAL A 409 17.73 -14.24 -19.91
N PRO A 410 19.02 -14.37 -19.56
CA PRO A 410 19.56 -13.79 -18.34
C PRO A 410 19.47 -12.24 -18.38
N PRO A 411 19.35 -11.56 -17.22
CA PRO A 411 19.39 -10.10 -17.15
C PRO A 411 20.66 -9.53 -17.80
N PHE A 412 20.52 -8.43 -18.53
CA PHE A 412 21.61 -7.76 -19.27
C PHE A 412 22.25 -8.61 -20.37
N GLN A 413 21.59 -9.69 -20.79
CA GLN A 413 22.01 -10.58 -21.87
C GLN A 413 20.89 -10.79 -22.89
N ALA A 414 19.98 -9.83 -23.03
CA ALA A 414 18.94 -9.86 -24.06
C ALA A 414 19.54 -10.01 -25.47
N PRO A 415 18.96 -10.85 -26.33
CA PRO A 415 19.35 -10.89 -27.74
C PRO A 415 19.11 -9.54 -28.41
N SER A 416 20.01 -9.16 -29.32
CA SER A 416 19.82 -7.95 -30.12
C SER A 416 18.54 -8.02 -30.95
N GLU A 417 18.00 -6.86 -31.30
CA GLU A 417 16.85 -6.79 -32.19
C GLU A 417 17.05 -7.58 -33.49
N GLU A 418 18.18 -7.41 -34.17
CA GLU A 418 18.49 -8.14 -35.42
C GLU A 418 18.43 -9.65 -35.20
N THR A 419 18.94 -10.12 -34.05
CA THR A 419 18.89 -11.54 -33.67
C THR A 419 17.44 -12.00 -33.46
N LEU A 420 16.62 -11.22 -32.76
CA LEU A 420 15.21 -11.55 -32.54
C LEU A 420 14.41 -11.60 -33.85
N LYS A 421 14.60 -10.61 -34.75
CA LYS A 421 13.95 -10.59 -36.07
C LYS A 421 14.34 -11.80 -36.91
N ALA A 422 15.63 -12.16 -36.92
CA ALA A 422 16.11 -13.36 -37.61
C ALA A 422 15.55 -14.66 -37.03
N GLN A 423 15.40 -14.75 -35.70
CA GLN A 423 14.78 -15.89 -35.04
C GLN A 423 13.29 -16.01 -35.36
N LEU A 424 12.56 -14.89 -35.39
CA LEU A 424 11.15 -14.84 -35.80
C LEU A 424 10.98 -15.34 -37.23
N ALA A 425 11.80 -14.82 -38.16
CA ALA A 425 11.80 -15.28 -39.55
C ALA A 425 12.06 -16.80 -39.66
N ALA A 426 13.04 -17.30 -38.90
CA ALA A 426 13.39 -18.73 -38.89
C ALA A 426 12.28 -19.62 -38.29
N ALA A 427 11.45 -19.07 -37.39
CA ALA A 427 10.30 -19.73 -36.79
C ALA A 427 9.00 -19.57 -37.62
N GLU A 428 9.07 -18.99 -38.82
CA GLU A 428 7.91 -18.65 -39.66
C GLU A 428 6.90 -17.70 -38.98
N LEU A 429 7.41 -16.86 -38.07
CA LEU A 429 6.65 -15.81 -37.40
C LEU A 429 6.92 -14.44 -38.05
N PRO A 430 6.02 -13.46 -37.91
CA PRO A 430 6.24 -12.12 -38.45
C PRO A 430 7.51 -11.47 -37.87
N GLU A 431 8.39 -10.97 -38.74
CA GLU A 431 9.69 -10.39 -38.34
C GLU A 431 9.55 -9.15 -37.44
N ASP A 432 8.45 -8.41 -37.58
CA ASP A 432 8.15 -7.25 -36.73
C ASP A 432 7.52 -7.64 -35.38
N GLY A 433 7.31 -8.93 -35.10
CA GLY A 433 6.73 -9.43 -33.86
C GLY A 433 5.25 -9.07 -33.66
N MET A 434 4.57 -8.57 -34.69
CA MET A 434 3.17 -8.13 -34.61
C MET A 434 2.24 -9.07 -35.38
N GLU A 435 1.00 -9.23 -34.91
CA GLU A 435 -0.01 -10.11 -35.47
C GLU A 435 -1.20 -9.34 -36.04
N GLN A 436 -1.85 -9.93 -37.05
CA GLN A 436 -3.10 -9.39 -37.60
C GLN A 436 -4.29 -10.03 -36.89
N LEU A 437 -4.85 -9.33 -35.90
CA LEU A 437 -5.97 -9.85 -35.10
C LEU A 437 -7.33 -9.71 -35.80
N THR A 438 -8.25 -10.59 -35.43
CA THR A 438 -9.67 -10.51 -35.77
C THR A 438 -10.54 -10.40 -34.53
N LEU A 439 -11.56 -9.56 -34.55
CA LEU A 439 -12.57 -9.43 -33.50
C LEU A 439 -13.94 -9.71 -34.11
N LYS A 440 -14.67 -10.71 -33.57
CA LYS A 440 -15.99 -11.15 -34.08
C LYS A 440 -16.00 -11.40 -35.60
N GLY A 441 -14.90 -11.96 -36.11
CA GLY A 441 -14.70 -12.28 -37.53
C GLY A 441 -14.27 -11.11 -38.43
N ALA A 442 -14.20 -9.88 -37.92
CA ALA A 442 -13.67 -8.73 -38.65
C ALA A 442 -12.18 -8.52 -38.34
N LYS A 443 -11.36 -8.26 -39.36
CA LYS A 443 -9.95 -7.89 -39.17
C LYS A 443 -9.85 -6.50 -38.54
N LEU A 444 -9.01 -6.37 -37.52
CA LEU A 444 -8.68 -5.05 -36.96
C LEU A 444 -7.77 -4.28 -37.95
N PRO A 445 -7.94 -2.95 -38.11
CA PRO A 445 -7.14 -2.16 -39.03
C PRO A 445 -5.63 -2.19 -38.76
N TYR A 446 -5.22 -2.10 -37.50
CA TYR A 446 -3.81 -2.14 -37.09
C TYR A 446 -3.38 -3.58 -36.74
N ARG A 447 -2.06 -3.81 -36.84
CA ARG A 447 -1.44 -5.03 -36.31
C ARG A 447 -1.09 -4.83 -34.83
N SER A 448 -0.99 -5.92 -34.08
CA SER A 448 -0.84 -5.87 -32.64
C SER A 448 0.28 -6.77 -32.12
N THR A 449 1.06 -6.29 -31.15
CA THR A 449 2.03 -7.13 -30.43
C THR A 449 1.29 -8.13 -29.57
N VAL A 450 1.56 -9.41 -29.80
CA VAL A 450 0.91 -10.53 -29.10
C VAL A 450 1.92 -11.62 -28.77
N GLY A 451 1.88 -12.13 -27.55
CA GLY A 451 2.69 -13.26 -27.14
C GLY A 451 2.45 -13.69 -25.70
N TRP A 452 3.10 -14.78 -25.30
CA TRP A 452 2.95 -15.30 -23.94
C TRP A 452 3.82 -14.49 -22.96
N VAL A 453 3.17 -13.94 -21.94
CA VAL A 453 3.78 -13.18 -20.85
C VAL A 453 3.45 -13.90 -19.54
N TYR A 454 4.38 -13.90 -18.58
CA TYR A 454 4.19 -14.61 -17.32
C TYR A 454 3.51 -13.71 -16.26
N TRP A 455 2.28 -14.07 -15.88
CA TRP A 455 1.43 -13.33 -14.95
C TRP A 455 1.14 -14.13 -13.68
N GLY A 456 1.30 -13.51 -12.50
CA GLY A 456 0.94 -14.09 -11.21
C GLY A 456 -0.25 -13.38 -10.55
N CYS A 457 -0.98 -14.13 -9.74
CA CYS A 457 -2.06 -13.60 -8.89
C CYS A 457 -1.53 -13.32 -7.49
N LEU A 458 -1.83 -12.13 -6.95
CA LEU A 458 -1.37 -11.75 -5.62
C LEU A 458 -2.22 -12.43 -4.54
N ALA A 459 -1.56 -13.03 -3.56
CA ALA A 459 -2.16 -13.87 -2.53
C ALA A 459 -3.07 -13.15 -1.53
N ALA A 460 -2.96 -11.82 -1.40
CA ALA A 460 -3.61 -11.01 -0.37
C ALA A 460 -4.50 -9.89 -0.94
N HIS A 461 -4.80 -9.95 -2.23
CA HIS A 461 -5.45 -8.89 -2.98
C HIS A 461 -6.55 -9.43 -3.90
N THR A 462 -7.35 -10.36 -3.38
CA THR A 462 -8.56 -10.82 -4.06
C THR A 462 -9.74 -9.91 -3.72
N ALA A 463 -10.70 -9.78 -4.64
CA ALA A 463 -11.90 -8.97 -4.43
C ALA A 463 -12.69 -9.42 -3.19
N ALA A 464 -12.75 -10.74 -2.98
CA ALA A 464 -13.44 -11.35 -1.84
C ALA A 464 -12.83 -10.97 -0.49
N GLU A 465 -11.51 -10.78 -0.41
CA GLU A 465 -10.83 -10.35 0.81
C GLU A 465 -11.01 -8.88 1.12
N HIS A 466 -11.18 -8.07 0.07
CA HIS A 466 -11.39 -6.64 0.20
C HIS A 466 -12.83 -6.30 0.60
N LEU A 467 -13.78 -7.22 0.42
CA LEU A 467 -15.17 -7.01 0.76
C LEU A 467 -15.41 -7.12 2.28
N GLU A 468 -15.57 -5.98 2.93
CA GLU A 468 -15.99 -5.90 4.33
C GLU A 468 -17.21 -5.00 4.47
N ILE A 469 -18.13 -5.40 5.35
CA ILE A 469 -19.39 -4.68 5.56
C ILE A 469 -19.67 -4.62 7.06
N ALA A 470 -20.00 -3.43 7.56
CA ALA A 470 -20.30 -3.20 8.96
C ALA A 470 -21.67 -2.55 9.13
N VAL A 471 -22.59 -3.29 9.74
CA VAL A 471 -23.94 -2.81 10.12
C VAL A 471 -24.22 -2.94 11.62
N ALA A 472 -23.34 -3.61 12.37
CA ALA A 472 -23.32 -3.71 13.82
C ALA A 472 -21.89 -3.98 14.32
N GLY A 473 -21.66 -4.01 15.64
CA GLY A 473 -20.36 -4.36 16.23
C GLY A 473 -19.34 -3.22 16.21
N VAL A 474 -18.09 -3.53 15.87
CA VAL A 474 -16.93 -2.61 16.00
C VAL A 474 -16.83 -1.51 14.93
N GLY A 475 -17.81 -1.43 14.01
CA GLY A 475 -17.83 -0.44 12.93
C GLY A 475 -17.03 -0.84 11.69
N GLY A 476 -17.24 -0.10 10.60
CA GLY A 476 -16.58 -0.36 9.31
C GLY A 476 -15.27 0.43 9.14
N PRO A 477 -14.96 0.87 7.91
CA PRO A 477 -13.78 1.67 7.63
C PRO A 477 -13.72 2.93 8.51
N ALA A 478 -12.50 3.35 8.85
CA ALA A 478 -12.29 4.44 9.79
C ALA A 478 -12.19 5.78 9.06
N LEU A 479 -13.07 6.71 9.40
CA LEU A 479 -12.97 8.10 9.00
C LEU A 479 -12.07 8.86 9.95
N ASP A 480 -11.30 9.82 9.43
CA ASP A 480 -10.33 10.61 10.19
C ASP A 480 -10.47 12.13 9.92
N MET A 481 -9.46 12.90 10.33
CA MET A 481 -9.41 14.34 10.16
C MET A 481 -9.41 14.79 8.69
N MET A 482 -8.92 13.97 7.76
CA MET A 482 -8.93 14.28 6.35
C MET A 482 -10.36 14.21 5.80
N ALA A 483 -11.09 13.14 6.14
CA ALA A 483 -12.51 13.01 5.80
C ALA A 483 -13.34 14.15 6.40
N TYR A 484 -13.10 14.48 7.68
CA TYR A 484 -13.74 15.62 8.34
C TYR A 484 -13.42 16.95 7.62
N GLY A 485 -12.15 17.18 7.28
CA GLY A 485 -11.71 18.37 6.55
C GLY A 485 -12.36 18.50 5.18
N ALA A 486 -12.42 17.41 4.42
CA ALA A 486 -13.07 17.34 3.11
C ALA A 486 -14.57 17.69 3.19
N LEU A 487 -15.29 17.07 4.13
CA LEU A 487 -16.71 17.38 4.35
C LEU A 487 -16.93 18.83 4.81
N CYS A 488 -16.05 19.36 5.68
CA CYS A 488 -16.09 20.76 6.09
C CYS A 488 -15.81 21.72 4.93
N GLU A 489 -14.92 21.39 3.99
CA GLU A 489 -14.67 22.17 2.78
C GLU A 489 -15.86 22.13 1.83
N ALA A 490 -16.51 20.97 1.70
CA ALA A 490 -17.75 20.84 0.93
C ALA A 490 -18.94 21.58 1.57
N GLY A 491 -18.90 21.82 2.89
CA GLY A 491 -20.01 22.38 3.65
C GLY A 491 -21.04 21.34 4.10
N ALA A 492 -20.64 20.07 4.16
CA ALA A 492 -21.51 18.93 4.39
C ALA A 492 -21.73 18.60 5.89
N VAL A 493 -22.41 19.50 6.60
CA VAL A 493 -22.60 19.43 8.06
C VAL A 493 -23.49 18.26 8.48
N ALA A 494 -24.54 17.97 7.72
CA ALA A 494 -25.46 16.86 8.04
C ALA A 494 -24.74 15.51 7.94
N ASN A 495 -23.90 15.33 6.92
CA ASN A 495 -23.09 14.13 6.74
C ASN A 495 -22.00 13.99 7.80
N ILE A 496 -21.36 15.09 8.25
CA ILE A 496 -20.41 15.01 9.37
C ILE A 496 -21.09 14.47 10.62
N HIS A 497 -22.29 14.98 10.95
CA HIS A 497 -23.02 14.49 12.12
C HIS A 497 -23.51 13.04 11.94
N ALA A 498 -24.00 12.70 10.76
CA ALA A 498 -24.45 11.35 10.45
C ALA A 498 -23.31 10.33 10.63
N LEU A 499 -22.14 10.60 10.06
CA LEU A 499 -21.00 9.67 10.04
C LEU A 499 -20.22 9.63 11.36
N PHE A 500 -19.84 10.79 11.91
CA PHE A 500 -18.97 10.87 13.10
C PHE A 500 -19.73 10.75 14.43
N ASN A 501 -21.07 10.76 14.41
CA ASN A 501 -21.88 10.65 15.61
C ASN A 501 -23.01 9.63 15.45
N THR A 502 -24.00 9.89 14.60
CA THR A 502 -25.23 9.08 14.58
C THR A 502 -24.97 7.61 14.24
N ALA A 503 -24.11 7.35 13.26
CA ALA A 503 -23.71 6.02 12.83
C ALA A 503 -22.46 5.49 13.54
N ALA A 504 -21.79 6.25 14.40
CA ALA A 504 -20.53 5.83 15.01
C ALA A 504 -20.70 4.56 15.87
N ALA A 505 -19.87 3.54 15.61
CA ALA A 505 -19.92 2.26 16.34
C ALA A 505 -19.60 2.40 17.83
N GLU A 506 -18.89 3.46 18.21
CA GLU A 506 -18.57 3.80 19.60
C GLU A 506 -19.79 4.26 20.41
N ARG A 507 -20.97 4.45 19.78
CA ARG A 507 -22.19 4.80 20.51
C ARG A 507 -22.70 3.61 21.34
N PRO A 508 -23.18 3.84 22.58
CA PRO A 508 -23.78 2.78 23.40
C PRO A 508 -24.99 2.11 22.74
N ASP A 509 -25.71 2.84 21.89
CA ASP A 509 -26.90 2.38 21.17
C ASP A 509 -26.61 1.93 19.73
N ALA A 510 -25.35 1.82 19.32
CA ALA A 510 -24.95 1.49 17.94
C ALA A 510 -25.57 0.17 17.44
N ASN A 511 -25.57 -0.89 18.28
CA ASN A 511 -26.16 -2.19 17.91
C ASN A 511 -27.68 -2.16 17.70
N ALA A 512 -28.38 -1.14 18.19
CA ALA A 512 -29.81 -0.95 17.95
C ALA A 512 -30.12 -0.14 16.68
N LEU A 513 -29.10 0.41 16.00
CA LEU A 513 -29.28 1.29 14.86
C LEU A 513 -30.02 0.63 13.70
N GLY A 514 -29.72 -0.63 13.38
CA GLY A 514 -30.43 -1.36 12.33
C GLY A 514 -31.92 -1.58 12.63
N GLN A 515 -32.27 -1.89 13.88
CA GLN A 515 -33.67 -2.03 14.30
C GLN A 515 -34.42 -0.69 14.24
N ARG A 516 -33.75 0.41 14.61
CA ARG A 516 -34.30 1.76 14.49
C ARG A 516 -34.58 2.12 13.03
N LEU A 517 -33.66 1.78 12.12
CA LEU A 517 -33.80 2.04 10.69
C LEU A 517 -34.95 1.23 10.07
N ALA A 518 -35.14 -0.01 10.50
CA ALA A 518 -36.28 -0.84 10.11
C ALA A 518 -37.63 -0.32 10.67
N SER A 519 -37.60 0.40 11.79
CA SER A 519 -38.80 0.93 12.45
C SER A 519 -39.26 2.28 11.91
N GLY A 520 -38.37 3.07 11.29
CA GLY A 520 -38.70 4.40 10.78
C GLY A 520 -37.48 5.24 10.38
N PRO A 521 -37.69 6.52 10.01
CA PRO A 521 -36.62 7.47 9.75
C PRO A 521 -35.70 7.67 10.96
N ILE A 522 -34.41 7.90 10.71
CA ILE A 522 -33.42 8.13 11.76
C ILE A 522 -33.28 9.63 12.02
N SER A 523 -33.49 10.03 13.27
CA SER A 523 -33.13 11.37 13.75
C SER A 523 -31.69 11.38 14.31
N PRO A 524 -31.01 12.55 14.30
CA PRO A 524 -29.70 12.73 14.92
C PRO A 524 -29.62 12.19 16.36
N SER A 525 -28.53 11.48 16.68
CA SER A 525 -28.34 10.87 18.00
C SER A 525 -28.14 11.89 19.13
N SER A 526 -28.49 11.48 20.37
CA SER A 526 -28.43 12.36 21.56
C SER A 526 -27.01 12.72 21.98
N LEU A 527 -26.87 13.85 22.67
CA LEU A 527 -25.63 14.26 23.32
C LEU A 527 -25.26 13.31 24.48
N PRO A 528 -23.97 13.19 24.83
CA PRO A 528 -22.81 13.70 24.08
C PRO A 528 -22.48 12.86 22.83
N SER A 529 -21.64 13.39 21.93
CA SER A 529 -21.00 12.57 20.89
C SER A 529 -20.05 11.52 21.53
N PRO A 530 -19.70 10.43 20.83
CA PRO A 530 -18.73 9.46 21.32
C PRO A 530 -17.36 10.07 21.66
N ARG A 531 -16.85 10.98 20.82
CA ARG A 531 -15.55 11.62 21.02
C ARG A 531 -15.54 12.51 22.26
N PHE A 532 -16.61 13.26 22.47
CA PHE A 532 -16.73 14.08 23.67
C PHE A 532 -16.94 13.24 24.94
N ALA A 533 -17.68 12.13 24.86
CA ALA A 533 -17.79 11.18 25.97
C ALA A 533 -16.42 10.59 26.37
N LEU A 534 -15.61 10.18 25.38
CA LEU A 534 -14.24 9.73 25.62
C LEU A 534 -13.39 10.82 26.27
N LEU A 535 -13.46 12.06 25.78
CA LEU A 535 -12.76 13.18 26.40
C LEU A 535 -13.18 13.39 27.86
N GLN A 536 -14.48 13.35 28.17
CA GLN A 536 -14.98 13.49 29.54
C GLN A 536 -14.43 12.39 30.46
N GLN A 537 -14.33 11.17 29.97
CA GLN A 537 -13.76 10.04 30.70
C GLN A 537 -12.26 10.24 30.99
N LEU A 538 -11.47 10.55 29.96
CA LEU A 538 -10.02 10.74 30.11
C LEU A 538 -9.67 11.93 31.02
N LEU A 539 -10.41 13.04 30.88
CA LEU A 539 -10.29 14.18 31.79
C LEU A 539 -10.72 13.82 33.21
N GLY A 540 -11.78 13.02 33.34
CA GLY A 540 -12.27 12.52 34.61
C GLY A 540 -11.21 11.74 35.39
N MET A 541 -10.43 10.88 34.72
CA MET A 541 -9.33 10.14 35.35
C MET A 541 -8.25 11.05 35.92
N ALA A 542 -7.99 12.18 35.27
CA ALA A 542 -7.06 13.21 35.70
C ALA A 542 -7.68 14.21 36.72
N GLY A 543 -8.92 13.99 37.17
CA GLY A 543 -9.59 14.88 38.14
C GLY A 543 -10.11 16.19 37.53
N ILE A 544 -10.37 16.22 36.22
CA ILE A 544 -10.98 17.36 35.52
C ILE A 544 -12.38 16.97 35.03
N ARG A 545 -13.38 17.73 35.44
CA ARG A 545 -14.77 17.58 34.99
C ARG A 545 -15.06 18.56 33.86
N ALA A 546 -15.56 18.05 32.74
CA ALA A 546 -16.09 18.82 31.62
C ALA A 546 -17.63 18.64 31.56
N GLU A 547 -18.39 19.69 31.88
CA GLU A 547 -19.84 19.66 32.02
C GLU A 547 -20.54 20.46 30.91
N LEU A 548 -21.36 19.78 30.11
CA LEU A 548 -22.16 20.40 29.06
C LEU A 548 -23.53 20.78 29.62
N ALA A 549 -23.79 22.08 29.78
CA ALA A 549 -25.04 22.60 30.32
C ALA A 549 -25.47 23.90 29.61
N GLY A 550 -26.72 23.96 29.16
CA GLY A 550 -27.30 25.18 28.58
C GLY A 550 -26.65 25.66 27.28
N GLY A 551 -26.03 24.77 26.50
CA GLY A 551 -25.29 25.13 25.27
C GLY A 551 -23.88 25.65 25.52
N GLU A 552 -23.38 25.57 26.77
CA GLU A 552 -22.02 25.91 27.15
C GLU A 552 -21.31 24.70 27.73
N LEU A 553 -19.98 24.65 27.58
CA LEU A 553 -19.13 23.64 28.19
C LEU A 553 -18.25 24.29 29.28
N ARG A 554 -18.30 23.74 30.49
CA ARG A 554 -17.60 24.26 31.67
C ARG A 554 -16.58 23.26 32.18
N PHE A 555 -15.40 23.74 32.54
CA PHE A 555 -14.31 22.91 33.08
C PHE A 555 -14.07 23.24 34.54
N SER A 556 -13.88 22.22 35.37
CA SER A 556 -13.58 22.37 36.81
C SER A 556 -12.79 21.17 37.33
N PHE A 557 -12.07 21.33 38.44
CA PHE A 557 -11.47 20.19 39.12
C PHE A 557 -12.49 19.46 39.97
N ALA A 558 -12.42 18.13 39.95
CA ALA A 558 -13.21 17.24 40.80
C ALA A 558 -12.32 16.09 41.28
N GLU A 559 -12.61 15.55 42.47
CA GLU A 559 -11.93 14.33 42.94
C GLU A 559 -12.39 13.13 42.10
N PRO A 560 -11.47 12.37 41.47
CA PRO A 560 -11.82 11.17 40.74
C PRO A 560 -12.09 10.00 41.68
N GLU A 561 -12.86 9.02 41.22
CA GLU A 561 -13.00 7.73 41.90
C GLU A 561 -11.94 6.75 41.35
N GLY A 562 -11.03 6.28 42.19
CA GLY A 562 -10.02 5.29 41.78
C GLY A 562 -8.89 5.06 42.77
N LEU A 563 -7.66 4.92 42.26
CA LEU A 563 -6.49 4.59 43.06
C LEU A 563 -6.09 5.79 43.93
N THR A 564 -6.21 5.65 45.24
CA THR A 564 -5.63 6.60 46.20
C THR A 564 -4.12 6.39 46.30
N LEU A 565 -3.35 7.44 46.07
CA LEU A 565 -1.90 7.41 46.17
C LEU A 565 -1.46 7.41 47.63
N ALA A 566 -0.45 6.59 47.96
CA ALA A 566 0.11 6.47 49.30
C ALA A 566 0.66 7.82 49.82
N ARG A 567 1.12 8.67 48.90
CA ARG A 567 1.39 10.09 49.13
C ARG A 567 0.93 10.91 47.92
N PRO A 568 0.37 12.11 48.13
CA PRO A 568 0.08 13.02 47.02
C PRO A 568 1.37 13.41 46.28
N VAL A 569 1.26 13.52 44.96
CA VAL A 569 2.35 13.97 44.07
C VAL A 569 1.91 15.21 43.27
N PRO A 570 2.83 16.03 42.73
CA PRO A 570 2.46 17.17 41.89
C PRO A 570 1.58 16.76 40.70
N HIS A 571 0.58 17.57 40.36
CA HIS A 571 -0.28 17.31 39.22
C HIS A 571 0.44 17.60 37.89
N PRO A 572 0.62 16.62 36.98
CA PRO A 572 1.43 16.81 35.77
C PRO A 572 0.97 17.97 34.88
N TRP A 573 -0.35 18.16 34.75
CA TRP A 573 -0.91 19.27 33.95
C TRP A 573 -1.13 20.60 34.70
N ALA A 574 -0.99 20.61 36.05
CA ALA A 574 -1.25 21.78 36.90
C ALA A 574 -0.26 21.79 38.08
N PRO A 575 1.01 22.20 37.89
CA PRO A 575 2.06 22.05 38.90
C PRO A 575 1.78 22.73 40.26
N GLY A 576 0.85 23.70 40.30
CA GLY A 576 0.39 24.32 41.54
C GLY A 576 -0.56 23.46 42.38
N ARG A 577 -0.93 22.25 41.92
CA ARG A 577 -1.85 21.31 42.57
C ARG A 577 -1.17 19.96 42.85
N GLN A 578 -1.80 19.18 43.70
CA GLN A 578 -1.40 17.81 44.02
C GLN A 578 -2.48 16.84 43.53
N VAL A 579 -2.05 15.65 43.11
CA VAL A 579 -2.89 14.50 42.79
C VAL A 579 -2.83 13.55 43.98
N GLY A 580 -3.95 13.36 44.66
CA GLY A 580 -4.10 12.35 45.71
C GLY A 580 -4.78 11.07 45.23
N THR A 581 -5.54 11.14 44.14
CA THR A 581 -6.30 10.03 43.58
C THR A 581 -6.22 10.11 42.06
N VAL A 582 -6.10 8.95 41.39
CA VAL A 582 -6.20 8.82 39.93
C VAL A 582 -7.39 7.93 39.59
N GLY A 583 -8.20 8.31 38.61
CA GLY A 583 -9.38 7.54 38.22
C GLY A 583 -9.05 6.17 37.64
N LEU A 584 -9.99 5.23 37.78
CA LEU A 584 -9.85 3.87 37.23
C LEU A 584 -9.95 3.88 35.70
N PRO A 585 -9.10 3.11 35.00
CA PRO A 585 -9.30 2.85 33.58
C PRO A 585 -10.56 2.01 33.39
N THR A 586 -11.33 2.30 32.35
CA THR A 586 -12.49 1.47 31.98
C THR A 586 -12.08 0.22 31.22
N GLU A 587 -12.94 -0.81 31.18
CA GLU A 587 -12.68 -2.09 30.49
C GLU A 587 -12.30 -1.95 29.01
N THR A 588 -12.64 -0.82 28.38
CA THR A 588 -12.50 -0.53 26.94
C THR A 588 -11.28 0.28 26.54
N GLU A 589 -10.35 0.58 27.45
CA GLU A 589 -9.20 1.45 27.16
C GLU A 589 -8.02 0.76 26.45
N PHE A 590 -7.29 1.55 25.66
CA PHE A 590 -6.07 1.20 24.91
C PHE A 590 -5.00 0.59 25.82
N ASP A 591 -4.26 -0.42 25.34
CA ASP A 591 -3.14 -1.08 26.04
C ASP A 591 -2.23 -0.12 26.83
N PRO A 592 -1.75 1.01 26.27
CA PRO A 592 -0.78 1.87 26.97
C PRO A 592 -1.30 2.54 28.25
N ILE A 593 -2.61 2.86 28.31
CA ILE A 593 -3.17 3.51 29.52
C ILE A 593 -3.28 2.48 30.64
N ARG A 594 -3.71 1.26 30.30
CA ARG A 594 -3.81 0.15 31.24
C ARG A 594 -2.44 -0.23 31.78
N ASP A 595 -1.45 -0.38 30.91
CA ASP A 595 -0.08 -0.71 31.30
C ASP A 595 0.51 0.34 32.25
N CYS A 596 0.40 1.63 31.88
CA CYS A 596 0.84 2.72 32.76
C CYS A 596 0.08 2.76 34.10
N TYR A 597 -1.20 2.39 34.09
CA TYR A 597 -2.00 2.31 35.30
C TYR A 597 -1.57 1.15 36.20
N GLU A 598 -1.31 -0.03 35.64
CA GLU A 598 -0.83 -1.21 36.37
C GLU A 598 0.57 -0.97 36.95
N ASP A 599 1.48 -0.38 36.17
CA ASP A 599 2.80 0.11 36.62
C ASP A 599 2.66 1.07 37.80
N LEU A 600 1.71 2.01 37.73
CA LEU A 600 1.41 2.94 38.80
C LEU A 600 0.86 2.22 40.04
N VAL A 601 -0.05 1.26 39.88
CA VAL A 601 -0.60 0.46 40.99
C VAL A 601 0.51 -0.30 41.70
N GLU A 602 1.43 -0.92 40.96
CA GLU A 602 2.56 -1.63 41.54
C GLU A 602 3.48 -0.68 42.32
N ALA A 603 3.91 0.41 41.68
CA ALA A 603 4.77 1.42 42.29
C ALA A 603 4.13 2.03 43.56
N ASN A 604 2.83 2.33 43.51
CA ASN A 604 2.08 2.88 44.63
C ASN A 604 1.91 1.86 45.77
N THR A 605 1.66 0.59 45.45
CA THR A 605 1.59 -0.49 46.44
C THR A 605 2.93 -0.67 47.14
N ARG A 606 4.04 -0.60 46.39
CA ARG A 606 5.40 -0.63 46.95
C ARG A 606 5.64 0.56 47.89
N LEU A 607 5.28 1.77 47.47
CA LEU A 607 5.39 2.97 48.30
C LEU A 607 4.55 2.85 49.58
N GLN A 608 3.31 2.34 49.48
CA GLN A 608 2.43 2.13 50.63
C GLN A 608 3.08 1.22 51.69
N ARG A 609 3.67 0.09 51.27
CA ARG A 609 4.39 -0.81 52.19
C ARG A 609 5.59 -0.12 52.86
N ILE A 610 6.34 0.69 52.11
CA ILE A 610 7.49 1.44 52.65
C ILE A 610 7.01 2.44 53.70
N VAL A 611 5.93 3.17 53.42
CA VAL A 611 5.31 4.14 54.34
C VAL A 611 4.77 3.46 55.59
N ASP A 612 4.06 2.34 55.45
CA ASP A 612 3.47 1.59 56.56
C ASP A 612 4.54 0.95 57.48
N SER A 613 5.73 0.68 56.95
CA SER A 613 6.86 0.08 57.68
C SER A 613 7.74 1.06 58.45
N GLU A 614 7.42 2.37 58.45
CA GLU A 614 8.23 3.44 59.06
C GLU A 614 9.70 3.48 58.55
N ALA A 615 9.92 3.12 57.28
CA ALA A 615 11.26 3.06 56.68
C ALA A 615 11.97 4.43 56.62
N PRO A 616 13.32 4.47 56.62
CA PRO A 616 14.09 5.71 56.54
C PRO A 616 13.77 6.56 55.31
N GLU A 617 13.83 7.89 55.44
CA GLU A 617 13.57 8.86 54.35
C GLU A 617 14.38 8.60 53.08
N ALA A 618 15.58 8.02 53.21
CA ALA A 618 16.44 7.62 52.09
C ALA A 618 15.80 6.58 51.15
N LEU A 619 14.82 5.79 51.63
CA LEU A 619 14.05 4.83 50.83
C LEU A 619 12.70 5.41 50.38
N VAL A 620 12.12 6.33 51.15
CA VAL A 620 10.85 7.00 50.82
C VAL A 620 11.01 7.95 49.64
N GLY A 621 12.10 8.74 49.59
CA GLY A 621 12.36 9.71 48.53
C GLY A 621 12.36 9.11 47.12
N PRO A 622 13.18 8.07 46.84
CA PRO A 622 13.19 7.39 45.54
C PRO A 622 11.85 6.72 45.19
N ALA A 623 11.15 6.13 46.17
CA ALA A 623 9.85 5.50 45.94
C ALA A 623 8.75 6.52 45.60
N VAL A 624 8.76 7.70 46.24
CA VAL A 624 7.87 8.81 45.86
C VAL A 624 8.22 9.32 44.46
N ALA A 625 9.51 9.47 44.13
CA ALA A 625 9.93 9.88 42.78
C ALA A 625 9.48 8.89 41.70
N GLN A 626 9.54 7.59 42.00
CA GLN A 626 9.04 6.54 41.10
C GLN A 626 7.52 6.67 40.88
N VAL A 627 6.73 6.86 41.95
CA VAL A 627 5.27 7.08 41.81
C VAL A 627 4.98 8.37 41.03
N THR A 628 5.72 9.45 41.27
CA THR A 628 5.60 10.69 40.49
C THR A 628 5.85 10.45 39.01
N GLN A 629 6.92 9.72 38.65
CA GLN A 629 7.20 9.38 37.26
C GLN A 629 6.07 8.55 36.65
N ARG A 630 5.56 7.53 37.35
CA ARG A 630 4.44 6.72 36.85
C ARG A 630 3.14 7.52 36.67
N VAL A 631 2.90 8.51 37.52
CA VAL A 631 1.79 9.46 37.32
C VAL A 631 2.03 10.33 36.08
N GLU A 632 3.26 10.79 35.84
CA GLU A 632 3.60 11.53 34.61
C GLU A 632 3.44 10.68 33.34
N ASP A 633 3.91 9.44 33.36
CA ASP A 633 3.77 8.47 32.27
C ASP A 633 2.29 8.23 31.95
N LEU A 634 1.48 7.96 32.99
CA LEU A 634 0.04 7.78 32.85
C LEU A 634 -0.63 9.04 32.30
N PHE A 635 -0.34 10.23 32.82
CA PHE A 635 -0.94 11.48 32.31
C PHE A 635 -0.52 11.79 30.87
N THR A 636 0.66 11.38 30.46
CA THR A 636 1.10 11.46 29.05
C THR A 636 0.28 10.51 28.17
N ALA A 637 -0.01 9.31 28.65
CA ALA A 637 -0.87 8.34 27.96
C ALA A 637 -2.36 8.73 27.94
N LEU A 638 -2.86 9.36 29.01
CA LEU A 638 -4.29 9.70 29.20
C LEU A 638 -4.82 10.61 28.10
N LEU A 639 -4.09 11.68 27.76
CA LEU A 639 -4.61 12.66 26.79
C LEU A 639 -3.54 13.12 25.81
N ARG A 640 -3.58 12.52 24.63
CA ARG A 640 -2.79 12.90 23.46
C ARG A 640 -3.61 13.76 22.49
N PRO A 641 -2.98 14.57 21.62
CA PRO A 641 -3.68 15.43 20.66
C PRO A 641 -4.73 14.67 19.82
N GLU A 642 -4.46 13.42 19.45
CA GLU A 642 -5.31 12.61 18.59
C GLU A 642 -6.66 12.25 19.23
N HIS A 643 -6.78 12.35 20.56
CA HIS A 643 -8.06 12.17 21.26
C HIS A 643 -9.03 13.33 21.00
N LEU A 644 -8.55 14.47 20.49
CA LEU A 644 -9.35 15.63 20.09
C LEU A 644 -9.58 15.70 18.57
N HIS A 645 -9.04 14.75 17.81
CA HIS A 645 -9.26 14.63 16.38
C HIS A 645 -10.60 13.94 16.10
N PHE A 646 -11.31 14.40 15.06
CA PHE A 646 -12.47 13.69 14.53
C PHE A 646 -12.04 12.35 13.96
N ARG A 647 -12.58 11.28 14.55
CA ARG A 647 -12.38 9.91 14.09
C ARG A 647 -13.61 9.08 14.44
N ALA A 648 -14.07 8.24 13.53
CA ALA A 648 -15.19 7.34 13.78
C ALA A 648 -15.07 6.08 12.93
N ARG A 649 -15.70 5.00 13.37
CA ARG A 649 -16.00 3.82 12.53
C ARG A 649 -17.52 3.73 12.33
N PRO A 650 -18.07 4.39 11.30
CA PRO A 650 -19.51 4.40 11.08
C PRO A 650 -20.03 2.99 10.79
N LEU A 651 -21.19 2.64 11.34
CA LEU A 651 -22.05 1.55 10.89
C LEU A 651 -22.75 1.96 9.58
N PHE A 652 -23.30 0.96 8.88
CA PHE A 652 -23.84 1.14 7.53
C PHE A 652 -22.77 1.66 6.57
N SER A 653 -21.61 1.02 6.65
CA SER A 653 -20.45 1.28 5.79
C SER A 653 -19.84 -0.04 5.34
N GLY A 654 -18.97 0.05 4.34
CA GLY A 654 -18.20 -1.09 3.87
C GLY A 654 -16.99 -0.65 3.06
N ARG A 655 -16.17 -1.62 2.68
CA ARG A 655 -15.10 -1.45 1.69
C ARG A 655 -15.11 -2.62 0.73
N ALA A 656 -14.61 -2.40 -0.47
CA ALA A 656 -14.43 -3.43 -1.48
C ALA A 656 -13.32 -3.01 -2.45
N ALA A 657 -12.83 -3.96 -3.25
CA ALA A 657 -11.96 -3.65 -4.38
C ALA A 657 -12.66 -2.68 -5.35
N LEU A 658 -11.92 -1.70 -5.87
CA LEU A 658 -12.43 -0.73 -6.82
C LEU A 658 -12.18 -1.20 -8.27
N VAL A 659 -13.21 -1.10 -9.12
CA VAL A 659 -13.17 -1.50 -10.54
C VAL A 659 -13.83 -0.42 -11.41
N SER A 660 -13.32 -0.23 -12.62
CA SER A 660 -13.90 0.71 -13.58
C SER A 660 -15.16 0.13 -14.24
N GLU A 661 -16.16 0.97 -14.49
CA GLU A 661 -17.36 0.59 -15.22
C GLU A 661 -17.88 1.72 -16.08
N PHE A 662 -17.80 1.53 -17.39
CA PHE A 662 -18.15 2.55 -18.35
C PHE A 662 -19.64 2.55 -18.72
N GLU A 663 -20.39 1.51 -18.36
CA GLU A 663 -21.84 1.45 -18.57
C GLU A 663 -22.61 2.27 -17.54
N LEU A 664 -22.00 2.58 -16.38
CA LEU A 664 -22.60 3.45 -15.38
C LEU A 664 -22.67 4.91 -15.86
N GLU A 665 -23.70 5.62 -15.42
CA GLU A 665 -23.74 7.09 -15.53
C GLU A 665 -22.71 7.71 -14.57
N LEU A 666 -22.32 8.95 -14.83
CA LEU A 666 -21.26 9.63 -14.06
C LEU A 666 -21.58 9.77 -12.56
N ASP A 667 -22.85 9.87 -12.21
CA ASP A 667 -23.35 9.99 -10.83
C ASP A 667 -23.81 8.64 -10.25
N GLN A 668 -23.51 7.52 -10.91
CA GLN A 668 -23.84 6.18 -10.42
C GLN A 668 -22.61 5.45 -9.88
N VAL A 669 -22.85 4.56 -8.93
CA VAL A 669 -21.87 3.61 -8.41
C VAL A 669 -22.48 2.21 -8.37
N GLY A 670 -21.74 1.21 -8.81
CA GLY A 670 -22.11 -0.18 -8.64
C GLY A 670 -21.65 -0.71 -7.29
N LEU A 671 -22.58 -1.29 -6.51
CA LEU A 671 -22.31 -1.91 -5.22
C LEU A 671 -22.43 -3.43 -5.30
N PRO A 672 -21.54 -4.19 -4.63
CA PRO A 672 -21.70 -5.63 -4.48
C PRO A 672 -23.05 -6.00 -3.88
N GLU A 673 -23.67 -7.07 -4.38
CA GLU A 673 -25.00 -7.49 -3.92
C GLU A 673 -25.05 -7.70 -2.40
N GLU A 674 -24.03 -8.34 -1.82
CA GLU A 674 -23.92 -8.53 -0.36
C GLU A 674 -23.91 -7.20 0.40
N MET A 675 -23.19 -6.20 -0.13
CA MET A 675 -23.13 -4.86 0.44
C MET A 675 -24.48 -4.16 0.32
N ALA A 676 -25.14 -4.23 -0.85
CA ALA A 676 -26.45 -3.65 -1.06
C ALA A 676 -27.50 -4.23 -0.07
N TRP A 677 -27.56 -5.55 0.08
CA TRP A 677 -28.49 -6.18 1.02
C TRP A 677 -28.20 -5.83 2.48
N ALA A 678 -26.92 -5.75 2.87
CA ALA A 678 -26.56 -5.41 4.23
C ALA A 678 -26.87 -3.94 4.56
N LEU A 679 -26.47 -3.01 3.69
CA LEU A 679 -26.64 -1.57 3.94
C LEU A 679 -28.11 -1.14 3.89
N PHE A 680 -28.87 -1.60 2.91
CA PHE A 680 -30.27 -1.18 2.71
C PHE A 680 -31.29 -2.13 3.33
N GLY A 681 -30.87 -3.32 3.79
CA GLY A 681 -31.74 -4.38 4.31
C GLY A 681 -32.78 -3.92 5.33
N PRO A 682 -32.44 -3.10 6.33
CA PRO A 682 -33.43 -2.59 7.28
C PRO A 682 -34.51 -1.71 6.63
N GLN A 683 -34.18 -0.90 5.63
CA GLN A 683 -35.16 -0.10 4.90
C GLN A 683 -36.06 -0.99 4.02
N VAL A 684 -35.51 -2.08 3.46
CA VAL A 684 -36.31 -3.08 2.74
C VAL A 684 -37.28 -3.77 3.69
N GLU A 685 -36.85 -4.13 4.91
CA GLU A 685 -37.73 -4.73 5.93
C GLU A 685 -38.92 -3.81 6.23
N ARG A 686 -38.66 -2.51 6.42
CA ARG A 686 -39.66 -1.48 6.67
C ARG A 686 -40.71 -1.40 5.57
N GLU A 687 -40.29 -1.47 4.31
CA GLU A 687 -41.17 -1.21 3.15
C GLU A 687 -41.82 -2.47 2.58
N ALA A 688 -41.12 -3.62 2.60
CA ALA A 688 -41.68 -4.91 2.21
C ALA A 688 -42.64 -5.48 3.28
N GLY A 689 -42.42 -5.11 4.55
CA GLY A 689 -43.28 -5.42 5.70
C GLY A 689 -43.13 -6.83 6.27
N ARG A 690 -42.08 -7.58 5.87
CA ARG A 690 -41.77 -8.94 6.39
C ARG A 690 -40.25 -9.22 6.35
N ALA A 691 -39.61 -9.31 7.52
CA ALA A 691 -38.19 -9.65 7.65
C ALA A 691 -37.79 -10.96 6.93
N GLU A 692 -38.69 -11.96 6.90
CA GLU A 692 -38.45 -13.23 6.18
C GLU A 692 -38.29 -13.05 4.66
N GLU A 693 -38.94 -12.05 4.05
CA GLU A 693 -38.83 -11.78 2.61
C GLU A 693 -37.46 -11.19 2.24
N VAL A 694 -36.87 -10.40 3.15
CA VAL A 694 -35.51 -9.85 3.06
C VAL A 694 -34.48 -10.95 3.23
N ALA A 695 -34.61 -11.77 4.29
CA ALA A 695 -33.69 -12.87 4.56
C ALA A 695 -33.63 -13.92 3.43
N ARG A 696 -34.74 -14.13 2.71
CA ARG A 696 -34.82 -15.03 1.55
C ARG A 696 -34.50 -14.38 0.20
N ARG A 697 -34.20 -13.07 0.17
CA ARG A 697 -34.00 -12.28 -1.06
C ARG A 697 -35.11 -12.54 -2.10
N SER A 698 -36.36 -12.47 -1.67
CA SER A 698 -37.50 -12.71 -2.57
C SER A 698 -37.53 -11.70 -3.72
N SER A 699 -38.18 -12.03 -4.84
CA SER A 699 -38.31 -11.10 -5.99
C SER A 699 -38.91 -9.77 -5.57
N ARG A 700 -39.94 -9.78 -4.71
CA ARG A 700 -40.55 -8.57 -4.17
C ARG A 700 -39.58 -7.75 -3.32
N ALA A 701 -38.81 -8.39 -2.43
CA ALA A 701 -37.81 -7.69 -1.62
C ALA A 701 -36.69 -7.11 -2.50
N THR A 702 -36.33 -7.79 -3.59
CA THR A 702 -35.35 -7.31 -4.58
C THR A 702 -35.87 -6.07 -5.30
N GLU A 703 -37.12 -6.06 -5.76
CA GLU A 703 -37.77 -4.88 -6.36
C GLU A 703 -37.80 -3.69 -5.39
N VAL A 704 -38.09 -3.94 -4.10
CA VAL A 704 -38.09 -2.90 -3.06
C VAL A 704 -36.67 -2.38 -2.79
N LEU A 705 -35.66 -3.27 -2.74
CA LEU A 705 -34.26 -2.89 -2.61
C LEU A 705 -33.82 -1.98 -3.77
N ASP A 706 -34.06 -2.40 -5.00
CA ASP A 706 -33.68 -1.65 -6.19
C ASP A 706 -34.37 -0.26 -6.20
N ALA A 707 -35.65 -0.19 -5.82
CA ALA A 707 -36.37 1.08 -5.70
C ALA A 707 -35.85 1.99 -4.55
N ILE A 708 -35.37 1.42 -3.43
CA ILE A 708 -34.73 2.19 -2.35
C ILE A 708 -33.39 2.74 -2.82
N MET A 709 -32.58 1.91 -3.47
CA MET A 709 -31.28 2.30 -4.01
C MET A 709 -31.41 3.43 -5.05
N GLU A 710 -32.39 3.34 -5.96
CA GLU A 710 -32.63 4.35 -7.00
C GLU A 710 -32.86 5.77 -6.46
N ARG A 711 -33.45 5.90 -5.26
CA ARG A 711 -33.73 7.19 -4.60
C ARG A 711 -32.78 7.52 -3.44
N SER A 712 -31.73 6.74 -3.26
CA SER A 712 -30.73 6.94 -2.21
C SER A 712 -29.41 7.39 -2.81
N TRP A 713 -28.59 8.01 -1.98
CA TRP A 713 -27.20 8.34 -2.26
C TRP A 713 -26.30 7.60 -1.29
N VAL A 714 -25.15 7.15 -1.78
CA VAL A 714 -24.03 6.64 -0.97
C VAL A 714 -22.81 7.51 -1.19
N LEU A 715 -21.94 7.58 -0.20
CA LEU A 715 -20.69 8.33 -0.27
C LEU A 715 -19.54 7.37 -0.53
N LEU A 716 -18.68 7.72 -1.48
CA LEU A 716 -17.36 7.13 -1.62
C LEU A 716 -16.33 8.07 -0.99
N TYR A 717 -15.34 7.51 -0.29
CA TYR A 717 -14.24 8.28 0.31
C TYR A 717 -12.87 7.77 -0.15
N SER A 718 -12.02 8.68 -0.63
CA SER A 718 -10.62 8.46 -0.97
C SER A 718 -9.72 9.42 -0.20
N ALA A 719 -8.94 8.88 0.75
CA ALA A 719 -7.96 9.67 1.50
C ALA A 719 -6.83 10.21 0.61
N GLN A 720 -6.47 9.48 -0.47
CA GLN A 720 -5.41 9.88 -1.39
C GLN A 720 -5.67 11.27 -1.98
N ARG A 721 -6.93 11.61 -2.27
CA ARG A 721 -7.31 12.93 -2.80
C ARG A 721 -6.89 14.10 -1.90
N VAL A 722 -6.81 13.90 -0.59
CA VAL A 722 -6.42 14.95 0.36
C VAL A 722 -4.90 15.12 0.38
N LEU A 723 -4.14 14.12 -0.03
CA LEU A 723 -2.68 14.10 0.00
C LEU A 723 -2.04 14.67 -1.27
N VAL A 724 -2.83 14.89 -2.33
CA VAL A 724 -2.36 15.44 -3.60
C VAL A 724 -2.62 16.94 -3.67
N ASP A 725 -1.56 17.72 -3.89
CA ASP A 725 -1.60 19.20 -3.93
C ASP A 725 -2.39 19.79 -5.13
N ASP A 726 -2.84 18.95 -6.06
CA ASP A 726 -3.31 19.38 -7.38
C ASP A 726 -4.82 19.64 -7.47
N GLY A 727 -5.60 19.43 -6.40
CA GLY A 727 -7.05 19.66 -6.44
C GLY A 727 -7.76 19.76 -5.08
N PRO A 728 -9.07 20.06 -5.07
CA PRO A 728 -9.78 20.40 -3.85
C PRO A 728 -10.05 19.17 -2.98
N ALA A 729 -9.61 19.22 -1.72
CA ALA A 729 -9.79 18.13 -0.76
C ALA A 729 -11.26 17.77 -0.53
N SER A 730 -12.19 18.70 -0.76
CA SER A 730 -13.63 18.41 -0.75
C SER A 730 -14.04 17.25 -1.67
N THR A 731 -13.32 17.02 -2.78
CA THR A 731 -13.59 15.90 -3.71
C THR A 731 -13.08 14.55 -3.23
N ALA A 732 -12.49 14.48 -2.03
CA ALA A 732 -12.17 13.21 -1.38
C ALA A 732 -13.44 12.43 -0.99
N VAL A 733 -14.58 13.10 -0.80
CA VAL A 733 -15.88 12.48 -0.53
C VAL A 733 -16.86 12.89 -1.63
N VAL A 734 -17.35 11.92 -2.40
CA VAL A 734 -18.31 12.17 -3.49
C VAL A 734 -19.51 11.24 -3.36
N ALA A 735 -20.69 11.77 -3.60
CA ALA A 735 -21.94 11.05 -3.54
C ALA A 735 -22.36 10.48 -4.90
N PHE A 736 -22.89 9.26 -4.87
CA PHE A 736 -23.36 8.53 -6.05
C PHE A 736 -24.70 7.83 -5.77
N ARG A 737 -25.49 7.67 -6.83
CA ARG A 737 -26.67 6.81 -6.84
C ARG A 737 -26.24 5.35 -6.96
N PRO A 738 -26.57 4.49 -5.99
CA PRO A 738 -26.11 3.10 -6.01
C PRO A 738 -26.92 2.25 -6.99
N GLN A 739 -26.24 1.33 -7.67
CA GLN A 739 -26.78 0.28 -8.51
C GLN A 739 -26.31 -1.07 -7.96
N ARG A 740 -27.19 -2.07 -7.94
CA ARG A 740 -26.85 -3.39 -7.42
C ARG A 740 -26.14 -4.22 -8.49
N LEU A 741 -25.00 -4.79 -8.15
CA LEU A 741 -24.20 -5.65 -9.01
C LEU A 741 -23.99 -7.03 -8.39
N THR A 742 -23.76 -8.03 -9.24
CA THR A 742 -23.56 -9.42 -8.79
C THR A 742 -22.13 -9.72 -8.34
N GLU A 743 -21.16 -8.90 -8.76
CA GLU A 743 -19.74 -9.09 -8.44
C GLU A 743 -19.37 -8.54 -7.06
N ALA A 744 -18.20 -8.94 -6.55
CA ALA A 744 -17.69 -8.57 -5.23
C ALA A 744 -16.88 -7.25 -5.19
N ALA A 745 -16.98 -6.42 -6.24
CA ALA A 745 -16.24 -5.17 -6.39
C ALA A 745 -17.16 -3.95 -6.49
N VAL A 746 -16.71 -2.81 -6.00
CA VAL A 746 -17.37 -1.52 -6.22
C VAL A 746 -16.96 -1.01 -7.59
N ARG A 747 -17.95 -0.63 -8.41
CA ARG A 747 -17.75 -0.15 -9.77
C ARG A 747 -18.00 1.36 -9.88
N VAL A 748 -17.08 2.10 -10.48
CA VAL A 748 -17.23 3.56 -10.72
C VAL A 748 -16.98 3.91 -12.18
N HIS A 749 -17.63 4.99 -12.63
CA HIS A 749 -17.37 5.51 -13.97
C HIS A 749 -15.93 6.09 -14.05
N PRO A 750 -15.09 5.71 -15.05
CA PRO A 750 -13.67 6.10 -15.10
C PRO A 750 -13.37 7.61 -15.03
N ARG A 751 -14.37 8.45 -15.33
CA ARG A 751 -14.25 9.91 -15.27
C ARG A 751 -14.20 10.48 -13.86
N VAL A 752 -14.65 9.74 -12.85
CA VAL A 752 -14.59 10.19 -11.46
C VAL A 752 -13.27 9.83 -10.79
N CYS A 753 -12.43 9.02 -11.44
CA CYS A 753 -11.16 8.59 -10.89
C CYS A 753 -10.21 9.76 -10.68
N ARG A 754 -10.03 10.62 -11.69
CA ARG A 754 -9.24 11.85 -11.53
C ARG A 754 -9.89 12.88 -10.59
N LEU A 755 -11.23 12.86 -10.45
CA LEU A 755 -11.92 13.73 -9.51
C LEU A 755 -11.56 13.39 -8.06
N MET A 756 -11.49 12.09 -7.76
CA MET A 756 -11.32 11.52 -6.43
C MET A 756 -9.91 10.95 -6.18
N GLU A 757 -8.98 11.15 -7.10
CA GLU A 757 -7.66 10.49 -7.13
C GLU A 757 -7.77 8.99 -6.82
N LEU A 758 -8.51 8.27 -7.67
CA LEU A 758 -8.65 6.82 -7.61
C LEU A 758 -7.77 6.20 -8.68
N ASP A 759 -7.04 5.15 -8.31
CA ASP A 759 -6.35 4.27 -9.24
C ASP A 759 -6.98 2.85 -9.24
N PHE A 760 -6.71 2.08 -10.30
CA PHE A 760 -7.23 0.71 -10.47
C PHE A 760 -6.14 -0.33 -10.36
N ASP A 761 -5.30 -0.16 -9.34
CA ASP A 761 -4.16 -1.02 -9.12
C ASP A 761 -4.47 -2.14 -8.12
N GLY A 762 -5.68 -2.18 -7.55
CA GLY A 762 -6.13 -3.11 -6.51
C GLY A 762 -6.45 -2.44 -5.18
N ASP A 763 -6.45 -1.13 -5.15
CA ASP A 763 -6.94 -0.32 -4.04
C ASP A 763 -8.41 -0.59 -3.70
N GLN A 764 -8.73 -0.28 -2.45
CA GLN A 764 -10.04 -0.43 -1.87
C GLN A 764 -10.71 0.93 -1.78
N ILE A 765 -12.02 0.96 -2.00
CA ILE A 765 -12.82 2.16 -1.79
C ILE A 765 -13.74 1.97 -0.60
N GLU A 766 -13.85 3.01 0.21
CA GLU A 766 -14.76 3.04 1.35
C GLU A 766 -16.12 3.59 0.93
N VAL A 767 -17.19 2.88 1.31
CA VAL A 767 -18.57 3.20 1.00
C VAL A 767 -19.32 3.48 2.29
N PHE A 768 -20.06 4.59 2.35
CA PHE A 768 -20.89 4.95 3.48
C PHE A 768 -22.32 5.24 3.03
N LEU A 769 -23.31 4.75 3.78
CA LEU A 769 -24.72 5.09 3.58
C LEU A 769 -25.16 6.18 4.57
N PRO A 770 -25.41 7.43 4.12
CA PRO A 770 -26.05 8.44 4.95
C PRO A 770 -27.44 7.99 5.40
N LEU A 771 -27.70 7.98 6.71
CA LEU A 771 -28.94 7.39 7.26
C LEU A 771 -30.07 8.40 7.52
N THR A 772 -29.77 9.69 7.58
CA THR A 772 -30.78 10.74 7.84
C THR A 772 -31.22 11.42 6.53
N GLU A 773 -32.43 11.96 6.51
CA GLU A 773 -32.98 12.64 5.33
C GLU A 773 -32.17 13.89 4.96
N GLU A 774 -31.68 14.64 5.96
CA GLU A 774 -30.84 15.82 5.73
C GLU A 774 -29.49 15.43 5.12
N ALA A 775 -28.88 14.33 5.58
CA ALA A 775 -27.61 13.86 5.05
C ALA A 775 -27.76 13.30 3.62
N GLN A 776 -28.88 12.64 3.31
CA GLN A 776 -29.24 12.21 1.95
C GLN A 776 -29.44 13.41 1.00
N THR A 777 -30.14 14.46 1.45
CA THR A 777 -30.34 15.69 0.67
C THR A 777 -29.02 16.42 0.40
N GLU A 778 -28.16 16.50 1.41
CA GLU A 778 -26.84 17.09 1.29
C GLU A 778 -25.91 16.26 0.40
N ALA A 779 -26.02 14.93 0.43
CA ALA A 779 -25.30 14.05 -0.49
C ALA A 779 -25.67 14.36 -1.95
N GLU A 780 -26.96 14.47 -2.28
CA GLU A 780 -27.44 14.84 -3.61
C GLU A 780 -26.96 16.23 -4.06
N THR A 781 -27.19 17.24 -3.21
CA THR A 781 -27.09 18.64 -3.63
C THR A 781 -25.70 19.24 -3.47
N VAL A 782 -24.88 18.69 -2.56
CA VAL A 782 -23.56 19.24 -2.21
C VAL A 782 -22.43 18.29 -2.62
N LEU A 783 -22.57 16.99 -2.33
CA LEU A 783 -21.51 16.00 -2.51
C LEU A 783 -21.58 15.23 -3.83
N SER A 784 -22.65 15.36 -4.62
CA SER A 784 -22.69 14.76 -5.96
C SER A 784 -21.67 15.42 -6.90
N VAL A 785 -21.29 14.74 -7.98
CA VAL A 785 -20.37 15.30 -8.99
C VAL A 785 -20.86 16.67 -9.48
N ALA A 786 -22.16 16.81 -9.73
CA ALA A 786 -22.77 18.08 -10.12
C ALA A 786 -22.72 19.12 -8.97
N GLY A 787 -23.00 18.72 -7.73
CA GLY A 787 -22.91 19.59 -6.55
C GLY A 787 -21.52 20.19 -6.36
N HIS A 788 -20.48 19.37 -6.52
CA HIS A 788 -19.08 19.82 -6.49
C HIS A 788 -18.81 20.87 -7.58
N ILE A 789 -19.14 20.59 -8.84
CA ILE A 789 -18.88 21.51 -9.96
C ILE A 789 -19.68 22.81 -9.84
N GLN A 790 -20.91 22.75 -9.32
CA GLN A 790 -21.73 23.94 -9.09
C GLN A 790 -21.15 24.84 -7.98
N ARG A 791 -20.58 24.23 -6.93
CA ARG A 791 -19.92 24.95 -5.85
C ARG A 791 -18.59 25.54 -6.28
N ASP A 792 -17.82 24.79 -7.08
CA ASP A 792 -16.53 25.20 -7.61
C ASP A 792 -16.40 24.78 -9.09
N ALA A 793 -16.53 25.76 -9.98
CA ALA A 793 -16.48 25.53 -11.42
C ALA A 793 -15.12 25.02 -11.91
N ASP A 794 -14.03 25.23 -11.16
CA ASP A 794 -12.71 24.70 -11.51
C ASP A 794 -12.67 23.18 -11.38
N ILE A 795 -13.59 22.56 -10.63
CA ILE A 795 -13.71 21.10 -10.52
C ILE A 795 -14.05 20.45 -11.87
N TRP A 796 -14.70 21.20 -12.77
CA TRP A 796 -14.99 20.75 -14.13
C TRP A 796 -13.76 20.15 -14.82
N ARG A 797 -12.56 20.71 -14.59
CA ARG A 797 -11.34 20.24 -15.25
C ARG A 797 -10.95 18.81 -14.89
N TYR A 798 -11.29 18.30 -13.70
CA TYR A 798 -10.93 16.93 -13.28
C TYR A 798 -11.87 15.89 -13.89
N VAL A 799 -13.14 16.25 -14.11
CA VAL A 799 -14.13 15.39 -14.77
C VAL A 799 -13.97 15.45 -16.29
N ALA A 800 -13.75 16.65 -16.82
CA ALA A 800 -13.57 16.89 -18.24
C ALA A 800 -12.20 16.41 -18.74
N ASP A 801 -11.22 16.18 -17.87
CA ASP A 801 -9.93 15.67 -18.32
C ASP A 801 -10.11 14.29 -18.96
N ASN A 802 -9.65 14.18 -20.20
CA ASN A 802 -10.04 13.09 -21.07
C ASN A 802 -9.06 11.94 -21.06
N TYR A 803 -9.62 10.74 -20.94
CA TYR A 803 -8.87 9.49 -21.00
C TYR A 803 -8.14 9.36 -22.34
N HIS A 804 -6.93 8.79 -22.28
CA HIS A 804 -6.05 8.69 -23.42
C HIS A 804 -6.67 7.90 -24.58
N GLY A 805 -7.41 6.83 -24.32
CA GLY A 805 -8.14 6.09 -25.36
C GLY A 805 -9.25 6.91 -26.01
N THR A 806 -9.94 7.78 -25.25
CA THR A 806 -10.94 8.71 -25.78
C THR A 806 -10.30 9.73 -26.71
N ILE A 807 -9.24 10.40 -26.26
CA ILE A 807 -8.54 11.39 -27.08
C ILE A 807 -7.94 10.72 -28.32
N TRP A 808 -7.30 9.57 -28.17
CA TRP A 808 -6.73 8.82 -29.29
C TRP A 808 -7.81 8.43 -30.30
N GLY A 809 -8.94 7.88 -29.84
CA GLY A 809 -10.04 7.47 -30.70
C GLY A 809 -10.73 8.64 -31.40
N LEU A 810 -10.94 9.77 -30.71
CA LEU A 810 -11.46 10.99 -31.33
C LEU A 810 -10.46 11.61 -32.31
N ALA A 811 -9.16 11.57 -32.00
CA ALA A 811 -8.11 12.00 -32.91
C ALA A 811 -8.14 11.17 -34.20
N GLN A 812 -8.26 9.84 -34.08
CA GLN A 812 -8.41 8.93 -35.21
C GLN A 812 -9.70 9.18 -36.00
N LEU A 813 -10.83 9.35 -35.32
CA LEU A 813 -12.14 9.62 -35.94
C LEU A 813 -12.11 10.93 -36.76
N CYS A 814 -11.58 12.00 -36.15
CA CYS A 814 -11.51 13.33 -36.73
C CYS A 814 -10.48 13.49 -37.86
N ARG A 815 -9.74 12.43 -38.24
CA ARG A 815 -8.93 12.43 -39.46
C ARG A 815 -9.82 12.48 -40.72
N THR A 816 -11.05 11.99 -40.63
CA THR A 816 -12.03 11.98 -41.74
C THR A 816 -13.02 13.15 -41.65
N GLU A 817 -13.60 13.56 -42.79
CA GLU A 817 -14.66 14.59 -42.81
C GLU A 817 -15.92 14.11 -42.08
N GLU A 818 -16.29 12.84 -42.28
CA GLU A 818 -17.44 12.22 -41.65
C GLU A 818 -17.31 12.16 -40.12
N GLY A 819 -16.12 11.80 -39.62
CA GLY A 819 -15.84 11.76 -38.19
C GLY A 819 -15.86 13.14 -37.54
N ARG A 820 -15.35 14.18 -38.22
CA ARG A 820 -15.49 15.57 -37.76
C ARG A 820 -16.97 15.98 -37.69
N ALA A 821 -17.74 15.73 -38.74
CA ALA A 821 -19.17 16.02 -38.77
C ALA A 821 -19.96 15.26 -37.68
N GLU A 822 -19.50 14.08 -37.27
CA GLU A 822 -20.07 13.34 -36.14
C GLU A 822 -19.84 14.07 -34.81
N VAL A 823 -18.60 14.47 -34.50
CA VAL A 823 -18.29 15.26 -33.30
C VAL A 823 -19.06 16.59 -33.29
N GLU A 824 -19.19 17.26 -34.43
CA GLU A 824 -19.97 18.49 -34.56
C GLU A 824 -21.46 18.27 -34.25
N ARG A 825 -22.05 17.12 -34.62
CA ARG A 825 -23.44 16.80 -34.29
C ARG A 825 -23.64 16.53 -32.80
N LEU A 826 -22.71 15.83 -32.16
CA LEU A 826 -22.80 15.50 -30.72
C LEU A 826 -22.70 16.74 -29.84
N THR A 827 -22.10 17.81 -30.35
CA THR A 827 -21.67 18.97 -29.56
C THR A 827 -22.27 20.29 -30.03
N GLY A 828 -22.74 20.36 -31.28
CA GLY A 828 -23.14 21.59 -31.95
C GLY A 828 -22.00 22.60 -32.12
N VAL A 829 -20.74 22.18 -32.08
CA VAL A 829 -19.55 23.04 -32.20
C VAL A 829 -18.69 22.56 -33.36
N VAL A 830 -18.27 23.49 -34.22
CA VAL A 830 -17.44 23.21 -35.41
C VAL A 830 -16.05 22.71 -35.02
N VAL A 831 -15.57 21.67 -35.70
CA VAL A 831 -14.25 21.07 -35.53
C VAL A 831 -13.32 21.56 -36.63
N ASP A 832 -12.16 22.10 -36.24
CA ASP A 832 -11.13 22.56 -37.17
C ASP A 832 -10.40 21.37 -37.81
N GLY A 833 -10.66 21.13 -39.10
CA GLY A 833 -10.03 20.05 -39.86
C GLY A 833 -8.62 20.37 -40.40
N SER A 834 -8.07 21.56 -40.15
CA SER A 834 -6.74 21.94 -40.63
C SER A 834 -5.58 21.36 -39.83
N ARG A 835 -5.87 20.78 -38.66
CA ARG A 835 -4.90 20.19 -37.73
C ARG A 835 -5.46 18.91 -37.10
N LEU A 836 -4.57 18.15 -36.47
CA LEU A 836 -4.95 16.96 -35.71
C LEU A 836 -5.85 17.35 -34.53
N PHE A 837 -6.95 16.62 -34.33
CA PHE A 837 -7.82 16.81 -33.17
C PHE A 837 -7.08 16.42 -31.89
N SER A 838 -7.07 17.34 -30.91
CA SER A 838 -6.28 17.20 -29.70
C SER A 838 -7.12 17.25 -28.42
N LYS A 839 -6.50 16.90 -27.29
CA LYS A 839 -7.04 17.14 -25.95
C LYS A 839 -7.48 18.59 -25.74
N HIS A 840 -6.73 19.55 -26.28
CA HIS A 840 -7.09 20.97 -26.21
C HIS A 840 -8.39 21.28 -26.96
N ASP A 841 -8.61 20.65 -28.11
CA ASP A 841 -9.82 20.83 -28.91
C ASP A 841 -11.06 20.31 -28.21
N LEU A 842 -10.96 19.14 -27.58
CA LEU A 842 -12.06 18.59 -26.79
C LEU A 842 -12.41 19.49 -25.60
N ASN A 843 -11.41 19.95 -24.84
CA ASN A 843 -11.64 20.85 -23.71
C ASN A 843 -12.28 22.17 -24.15
N ARG A 844 -11.80 22.77 -25.25
CA ARG A 844 -12.39 23.99 -25.84
C ARG A 844 -13.84 23.76 -26.26
N LEU A 845 -14.10 22.64 -26.91
CA LEU A 845 -15.43 22.28 -27.39
C LEU A 845 -16.42 22.11 -26.24
N LEU A 846 -16.02 21.39 -25.18
CA LEU A 846 -16.88 21.15 -24.03
C LEU A 846 -17.12 22.42 -23.22
N ALA A 847 -16.11 23.29 -23.11
CA ALA A 847 -16.28 24.61 -22.50
C ALA A 847 -17.31 25.47 -23.27
N GLN A 848 -17.37 25.37 -24.59
CA GLN A 848 -18.40 26.05 -25.39
C GLN A 848 -19.80 25.47 -25.16
N VAL A 849 -19.93 24.14 -25.05
CA VAL A 849 -21.21 23.50 -24.69
C VAL A 849 -21.66 23.93 -23.31
N LEU A 850 -20.75 23.90 -22.33
CA LEU A 850 -21.00 24.33 -20.94
C LEU A 850 -21.50 25.78 -20.88
N GLN A 851 -20.85 26.69 -21.61
CA GLN A 851 -21.26 28.10 -21.66
C GLN A 851 -22.59 28.32 -22.38
N ARG A 852 -22.90 27.51 -23.40
CA ARG A 852 -24.10 27.69 -24.25
C ARG A 852 -25.35 27.04 -23.65
N GLU A 853 -25.22 25.83 -23.12
CA GLU A 853 -26.35 24.95 -22.76
C GLU A 853 -26.32 24.51 -21.29
N GLY A 854 -25.27 24.85 -20.53
CA GLY A 854 -25.16 24.54 -19.11
C GLY A 854 -24.50 23.19 -18.80
N LEU A 855 -24.33 22.92 -17.51
CA LEU A 855 -23.55 21.78 -16.99
C LEU A 855 -24.10 20.43 -17.43
N GLN A 856 -25.41 20.22 -17.32
CA GLN A 856 -26.02 18.93 -17.64
C GLN A 856 -25.75 18.53 -19.08
N ARG A 857 -25.95 19.45 -20.02
CA ARG A 857 -25.70 19.19 -21.44
C ARG A 857 -24.23 18.98 -21.75
N ALA A 858 -23.32 19.68 -21.06
CA ALA A 858 -21.89 19.47 -21.21
C ALA A 858 -21.44 18.08 -20.71
N LEU A 859 -22.01 17.61 -19.60
CA LEU A 859 -21.79 16.25 -19.10
C LEU A 859 -22.30 15.18 -20.07
N GLU A 860 -23.49 15.38 -20.65
CA GLU A 860 -24.02 14.48 -21.69
C GLU A 860 -23.14 14.44 -22.94
N ALA A 861 -22.69 15.61 -23.42
CA ALA A 861 -21.79 15.68 -24.58
C ALA A 861 -20.45 14.99 -24.28
N LEU A 862 -19.92 15.19 -23.08
CA LEU A 862 -18.72 14.53 -22.61
C LEU A 862 -18.89 13.01 -22.61
N ASP A 863 -19.96 12.48 -22.03
CA ASP A 863 -20.24 11.04 -22.02
C ASP A 863 -20.30 10.48 -23.44
N GLN A 864 -21.11 11.08 -24.33
CA GLN A 864 -21.27 10.63 -25.72
C GLN A 864 -19.95 10.60 -26.49
N LEU A 865 -19.14 11.66 -26.40
CA LEU A 865 -17.83 11.72 -27.04
C LEU A 865 -16.87 10.69 -26.46
N THR A 866 -16.98 10.42 -25.16
CA THR A 866 -16.19 9.39 -24.48
C THR A 866 -16.52 8.02 -25.03
N ARG A 867 -17.82 7.65 -25.08
CA ARG A 867 -18.26 6.35 -25.62
C ARG A 867 -17.76 6.17 -27.04
N ARG A 868 -17.93 7.21 -27.87
CA ARG A 868 -17.52 7.16 -29.28
C ARG A 868 -16.01 7.03 -29.45
N GLY A 869 -15.23 7.80 -28.68
CA GLY A 869 -13.77 7.69 -28.69
C GLY A 869 -13.30 6.27 -28.34
N PHE A 870 -13.88 5.68 -27.31
CA PHE A 870 -13.57 4.30 -26.92
C PHE A 870 -13.93 3.26 -27.98
N GLU A 871 -15.10 3.36 -28.60
CA GLU A 871 -15.50 2.46 -29.68
C GLU A 871 -14.50 2.50 -30.83
N VAL A 872 -14.08 3.70 -31.25
CA VAL A 872 -13.10 3.88 -32.33
C VAL A 872 -11.73 3.32 -31.92
N CYS A 873 -11.33 3.56 -30.67
CA CYS A 873 -10.12 3.01 -30.07
C CYS A 873 -10.12 1.47 -30.13
N LYS A 874 -11.16 0.82 -29.60
CA LYS A 874 -11.32 -0.64 -29.58
C LYS A 874 -11.33 -1.26 -30.97
N GLN A 875 -12.06 -0.64 -31.90
CA GLN A 875 -12.19 -1.13 -33.27
C GLN A 875 -10.89 -0.97 -34.08
N SER A 876 -9.96 -0.13 -33.64
CA SER A 876 -8.69 0.07 -34.35
C SER A 876 -7.73 -1.10 -34.20
N GLY A 877 -7.70 -1.75 -33.04
CA GLY A 877 -6.67 -2.74 -32.70
C GLY A 877 -5.26 -2.13 -32.57
N ALA A 878 -5.15 -0.80 -32.40
CA ALA A 878 -3.88 -0.10 -32.32
C ALA A 878 -3.00 -0.65 -31.20
N SER A 879 -1.70 -0.72 -31.47
CA SER A 879 -0.69 -1.34 -30.61
C SER A 879 0.64 -0.63 -30.79
N PHE A 880 1.63 -0.99 -29.98
CA PHE A 880 3.01 -0.54 -30.14
C PHE A 880 3.89 -1.69 -30.62
N ASN A 881 4.68 -1.42 -31.65
CA ASN A 881 5.67 -2.34 -32.18
C ASN A 881 6.73 -2.68 -31.12
N PRO A 882 7.13 -3.95 -30.92
CA PRO A 882 8.16 -4.31 -29.95
C PRO A 882 9.57 -3.85 -30.37
N PHE A 883 9.74 -3.38 -31.62
CA PHE A 883 10.96 -2.86 -32.23
C PHE A 883 10.76 -1.39 -32.69
N LEU A 884 10.24 -0.54 -31.80
CA LEU A 884 9.81 0.85 -32.10
C LEU A 884 10.78 1.64 -32.98
N GLY A 885 10.30 2.04 -34.17
CA GLY A 885 11.02 2.92 -35.09
C GLY A 885 12.39 2.38 -35.53
N SER A 886 12.54 1.06 -35.58
CA SER A 886 13.79 0.41 -35.97
C SER A 886 14.17 0.58 -37.43
N SER A 887 13.21 0.80 -38.32
CA SER A 887 13.50 1.08 -39.73
C SER A 887 13.90 2.54 -40.00
N LYS A 888 13.77 3.42 -39.00
CA LYS A 888 14.07 4.84 -39.15
C LYS A 888 15.55 5.16 -38.92
N GLU A 889 16.04 6.07 -39.74
CA GLU A 889 17.32 6.74 -39.48
C GLU A 889 17.10 7.80 -38.40
N TRP A 890 17.71 7.58 -37.24
CA TRP A 890 17.73 8.53 -36.12
C TRP A 890 19.00 9.39 -36.17
N PRO A 891 18.98 10.61 -35.62
CA PRO A 891 20.19 11.43 -35.45
C PRO A 891 21.30 10.66 -34.73
N GLU A 892 22.55 10.98 -35.06
CA GLU A 892 23.72 10.35 -34.43
C GLU A 892 23.89 10.87 -32.99
N GLN A 893 24.13 9.95 -32.04
CA GLN A 893 24.32 10.34 -30.64
C GLN A 893 25.69 11.02 -30.44
N PRO A 894 25.78 12.07 -29.60
CA PRO A 894 27.05 12.69 -29.26
C PRO A 894 28.07 11.72 -28.66
N GLU A 895 29.37 11.95 -28.88
CA GLU A 895 30.46 11.12 -28.32
C GLU A 895 30.72 11.46 -26.84
N GLU A 896 30.77 12.74 -26.52
CA GLU A 896 31.09 13.24 -25.19
C GLU A 896 29.84 13.46 -24.33
N ALA A 897 30.01 13.49 -23.01
CA ALA A 897 28.94 13.83 -22.06
C ALA A 897 28.78 15.35 -21.93
N ASP A 898 28.63 16.05 -23.06
CA ASP A 898 28.46 17.51 -23.12
C ASP A 898 26.98 17.92 -23.15
N TRP A 899 26.60 18.89 -22.33
CA TRP A 899 25.19 19.26 -22.18
C TRP A 899 24.60 19.88 -23.46
N ASP A 900 25.34 20.75 -24.15
CA ASP A 900 24.82 21.46 -25.33
C ASP A 900 24.66 20.49 -26.51
N GLU A 901 25.61 19.58 -26.72
CA GLU A 901 25.53 18.56 -27.78
C GLU A 901 24.34 17.62 -27.58
N TRP A 902 24.10 17.16 -26.34
CA TRP A 902 22.98 16.28 -26.02
C TRP A 902 21.62 16.97 -26.10
N GLN A 903 21.54 18.28 -25.86
CA GLN A 903 20.32 19.04 -26.10
C GLN A 903 20.03 19.18 -27.60
N MET A 904 21.05 19.48 -28.41
CA MET A 904 20.89 19.53 -29.87
C MET A 904 20.41 18.19 -30.43
N TYR A 905 21.02 17.08 -30.00
CA TYR A 905 20.58 15.73 -30.35
C TYR A 905 19.11 15.49 -29.95
N SER A 906 18.72 15.90 -28.74
CA SER A 906 17.34 15.74 -28.26
C SER A 906 16.33 16.53 -29.11
N ASP A 907 16.66 17.77 -29.49
CA ASP A 907 15.84 18.61 -30.36
C ASP A 907 15.71 18.01 -31.76
N GLU A 908 16.80 17.50 -32.34
CA GLU A 908 16.80 16.83 -33.64
C GLU A 908 15.96 15.54 -33.61
N LEU A 909 16.08 14.74 -32.56
CA LEU A 909 15.32 13.51 -32.38
C LEU A 909 13.81 13.79 -32.29
N VAL A 910 13.42 14.80 -31.50
CA VAL A 910 12.02 15.22 -31.36
C VAL A 910 11.50 15.78 -32.69
N ALA A 911 12.31 16.58 -33.40
CA ALA A 911 11.94 17.08 -34.72
C ALA A 911 11.73 15.94 -35.72
N ALA A 912 12.60 14.93 -35.72
CA ALA A 912 12.47 13.73 -36.56
C ALA A 912 11.19 12.94 -36.24
N PHE A 913 10.83 12.82 -34.96
CA PHE A 913 9.58 12.18 -34.55
C PHE A 913 8.34 12.95 -35.02
N TYR A 914 8.30 14.27 -34.82
CA TYR A 914 7.16 15.12 -35.20
C TYR A 914 7.00 15.35 -36.71
N GLN A 915 7.98 14.94 -37.52
CA GLN A 915 7.80 14.84 -38.97
C GLN A 915 6.91 13.64 -39.38
N GLN A 916 6.52 12.76 -38.44
CA GLN A 916 5.58 11.68 -38.72
C GLN A 916 4.22 12.22 -39.16
N ALA A 917 3.88 11.97 -40.43
CA ALA A 917 2.58 12.32 -41.02
C ALA A 917 1.69 11.09 -41.26
N ASP A 918 2.28 9.89 -41.32
CA ASP A 918 1.55 8.63 -41.49
C ASP A 918 1.23 8.02 -40.12
N PHE A 919 -0.02 8.17 -39.67
CA PHE A 919 -0.47 7.59 -38.41
C PHE A 919 -0.91 6.13 -38.54
N ASP A 920 -1.03 5.61 -39.77
CA ASP A 920 -1.42 4.23 -40.04
C ASP A 920 -0.20 3.28 -40.13
N ASP A 921 1.02 3.83 -40.06
CA ASP A 921 2.28 3.09 -39.93
C ASP A 921 2.33 2.30 -38.60
N ASN A 922 2.58 0.99 -38.68
CA ASN A 922 2.65 0.12 -37.50
C ASN A 922 3.92 0.32 -36.66
N GLU A 923 4.97 1.00 -37.15
CA GLU A 923 6.18 1.22 -36.35
C GLU A 923 6.01 2.34 -35.32
N LEU A 924 5.52 3.50 -35.74
CA LEU A 924 5.38 4.67 -34.85
C LEU A 924 4.02 5.37 -34.93
N GLY A 925 3.16 5.05 -35.90
CA GLY A 925 1.90 5.76 -36.14
C GLY A 925 0.99 5.87 -34.91
N PRO A 926 0.62 4.75 -34.26
CA PRO A 926 -0.18 4.78 -33.04
C PRO A 926 0.46 5.59 -31.90
N LEU A 927 1.78 5.49 -31.70
CA LEU A 927 2.52 6.22 -30.67
C LEU A 927 2.59 7.72 -30.99
N ALA A 928 2.81 8.08 -32.25
CA ALA A 928 2.82 9.45 -32.74
C ALA A 928 1.44 10.10 -32.58
N LEU A 929 0.37 9.39 -32.95
CA LEU A 929 -1.00 9.86 -32.77
C LEU A 929 -1.33 10.08 -31.28
N LEU A 930 -0.90 9.15 -30.41
CA LEU A 930 -1.09 9.27 -28.96
C LEU A 930 -0.39 10.51 -28.39
N SER A 931 0.87 10.74 -28.77
CA SER A 931 1.65 11.87 -28.27
C SER A 931 1.17 13.21 -28.85
N LEU A 932 0.99 13.31 -30.17
CA LEU A 932 0.60 14.56 -30.85
C LEU A 932 -0.83 15.01 -30.56
N SER A 933 -1.74 14.08 -30.30
CA SER A 933 -3.10 14.43 -29.84
C SER A 933 -3.14 14.89 -28.38
N GLY A 934 -2.07 14.69 -27.62
CA GLY A 934 -2.02 14.95 -26.18
C GLY A 934 -2.81 13.92 -25.36
N ALA A 935 -3.07 12.73 -25.92
CA ALA A 935 -3.72 11.63 -25.21
C ALA A 935 -2.82 11.09 -24.09
N ARG A 936 -1.56 10.78 -24.41
CA ARG A 936 -0.52 10.36 -23.45
C ARG A 936 0.85 10.49 -24.12
N GLY A 937 1.92 10.63 -23.33
CA GLY A 937 3.28 10.77 -23.87
C GLY A 937 3.71 12.22 -24.05
N ASN A 938 4.94 12.54 -23.68
CA ASN A 938 5.58 13.84 -23.91
C ASN A 938 6.93 13.71 -24.64
N GLN A 939 7.53 14.83 -25.04
CA GLN A 939 8.82 14.86 -25.76
C GLN A 939 9.93 14.12 -25.01
N GLN A 940 10.01 14.28 -23.69
CA GLN A 940 11.04 13.64 -22.86
C GLN A 940 10.89 12.11 -22.85
N GLN A 941 9.67 11.62 -22.76
CA GLN A 941 9.36 10.19 -22.83
C GLN A 941 9.70 9.62 -24.20
N LEU A 942 9.42 10.36 -25.28
CA LEU A 942 9.80 9.97 -26.63
C LEU A 942 11.32 9.81 -26.77
N ILE A 943 12.09 10.76 -26.22
CA ILE A 943 13.56 10.67 -26.19
C ILE A 943 14.00 9.39 -25.50
N GLN A 944 13.39 9.04 -24.36
CA GLN A 944 13.75 7.84 -23.61
C GLN A 944 13.45 6.52 -24.36
N TYR A 945 12.47 6.49 -25.28
CA TYR A 945 12.14 5.27 -26.02
C TYR A 945 13.15 4.92 -27.11
N VAL A 946 13.55 5.92 -27.90
CA VAL A 946 14.31 5.72 -29.14
C VAL A 946 15.70 6.34 -29.10
N GLY A 947 16.06 7.04 -28.03
CA GLY A 947 17.32 7.75 -27.87
C GLY A 947 17.92 7.72 -26.45
N GLY A 948 19.16 8.19 -26.34
CA GLY A 948 19.88 8.33 -25.08
C GLY A 948 19.59 9.65 -24.36
N GLY A 949 20.36 9.92 -23.30
CA GLY A 949 20.34 11.21 -22.61
C GLY A 949 21.47 11.35 -21.59
N LEU A 950 21.47 12.49 -20.89
CA LEU A 950 22.43 12.74 -19.81
C LEU A 950 21.83 12.44 -18.45
N ILE A 951 22.60 11.75 -17.61
CA ILE A 951 22.29 11.50 -16.21
C ILE A 951 23.39 12.11 -15.34
N TYR A 952 23.00 12.75 -14.24
CA TYR A 952 23.98 13.17 -13.23
C TYR A 952 24.41 11.99 -12.38
N ARG A 953 25.72 11.86 -12.19
CA ARG A 953 26.34 10.98 -11.20
C ARG A 953 26.26 11.61 -9.80
N GLU A 954 26.51 10.79 -8.78
CA GLU A 954 26.59 11.24 -7.38
C GLU A 954 27.66 12.32 -7.16
N ASP A 955 28.77 12.26 -7.91
CA ASP A 955 29.85 13.27 -7.85
C ASP A 955 29.50 14.61 -8.55
N GLY A 956 28.28 14.75 -9.07
CA GLY A 956 27.81 15.90 -9.83
C GLY A 956 28.26 15.91 -11.29
N GLY A 957 29.03 14.92 -11.74
CA GLY A 957 29.44 14.76 -13.14
C GLY A 957 28.30 14.30 -14.05
N LEU A 958 28.43 14.59 -15.34
CA LEU A 958 27.50 14.12 -16.38
C LEU A 958 27.91 12.74 -16.88
N PHE A 959 26.91 11.89 -17.12
CA PHE A 959 27.05 10.57 -17.70
C PHE A 959 26.16 10.45 -18.94
N ALA A 960 26.78 10.15 -20.07
CA ALA A 960 26.09 9.88 -21.33
C ALA A 960 25.49 8.47 -21.31
N GLN A 961 24.18 8.38 -21.07
CA GLN A 961 23.43 7.17 -21.33
C GLN A 961 23.14 7.10 -22.82
N ARG A 962 23.62 6.05 -23.47
CA ARG A 962 23.41 5.76 -24.89
C ARG A 962 22.23 4.83 -25.12
N GLY A 963 22.02 3.89 -24.21
CA GLY A 963 20.90 2.96 -24.23
C GLY A 963 19.56 3.67 -24.08
N CYS A 964 18.55 3.18 -24.81
CA CYS A 964 17.16 3.61 -24.71
C CYS A 964 16.27 2.40 -24.41
N TRP A 965 14.99 2.59 -24.11
CA TRP A 965 14.13 1.45 -23.75
C TRP A 965 13.89 0.47 -24.91
N ARG A 966 14.01 0.92 -26.16
CA ARG A 966 14.04 0.04 -27.33
C ARG A 966 15.26 -0.89 -27.29
N ASP A 967 16.44 -0.36 -27.00
CA ASP A 967 17.73 -1.06 -27.14
C ASP A 967 18.17 -1.80 -25.86
N GLY A 968 17.66 -1.37 -24.71
CA GLY A 968 18.06 -1.85 -23.39
C GLY A 968 19.23 -1.06 -22.82
N LEU A 969 19.30 -0.99 -21.49
CA LEU A 969 20.40 -0.36 -20.76
C LEU A 969 21.56 -1.34 -20.54
N SER A 970 22.78 -0.84 -20.67
CA SER A 970 23.97 -1.54 -20.16
C SER A 970 23.96 -1.59 -18.62
N VAL A 971 24.75 -2.51 -18.07
CA VAL A 971 24.91 -2.66 -16.61
C VAL A 971 25.42 -1.38 -15.95
N GLU A 972 26.32 -0.64 -16.60
CA GLU A 972 26.83 0.64 -16.06
C GLU A 972 25.75 1.73 -16.09
N GLU A 973 24.93 1.79 -17.14
CA GLU A 973 23.79 2.72 -17.19
C GLU A 973 22.75 2.41 -16.11
N ALA A 974 22.46 1.12 -15.90
CA ALA A 974 21.57 0.66 -14.83
C ALA A 974 22.08 1.06 -13.43
N LYS A 975 23.38 0.91 -13.17
CA LYS A 975 24.02 1.37 -11.92
C LYS A 975 23.97 2.89 -11.74
N VAL A 976 24.02 3.68 -12.80
CA VAL A 976 23.90 5.14 -12.67
C VAL A 976 22.43 5.55 -12.44
N ARG A 977 21.46 4.84 -13.04
CA ARG A 977 20.03 5.15 -12.89
C ARG A 977 19.42 4.76 -11.55
N ALA A 978 19.74 3.57 -11.05
CA ALA A 978 18.99 3.00 -9.93
C ALA A 978 18.95 3.89 -8.66
N PRO A 979 20.05 4.51 -8.21
CA PRO A 979 20.06 5.35 -7.00
C PRO A 979 19.18 6.59 -7.18
N ARG A 980 19.17 7.16 -8.39
CA ARG A 980 18.36 8.34 -8.70
C ARG A 980 16.87 8.02 -8.70
N ALA A 981 16.50 6.84 -9.17
CA ALA A 981 15.13 6.35 -9.14
C ALA A 981 14.65 6.16 -7.69
N LEU A 982 15.49 5.52 -6.86
CA LEU A 982 15.25 5.34 -5.43
C LEU A 982 15.15 6.67 -4.66
N TRP A 983 16.01 7.65 -4.97
CA TRP A 983 15.90 9.00 -4.43
C TRP A 983 14.54 9.64 -4.76
N GLY A 984 14.10 9.56 -6.02
CA GLY A 984 12.80 10.08 -6.43
C GLY A 984 11.64 9.45 -5.67
N LEU A 985 11.68 8.13 -5.42
CA LEU A 985 10.68 7.43 -4.61
C LEU A 985 10.73 7.86 -3.14
N ALA A 986 11.91 8.03 -2.55
CA ALA A 986 12.04 8.45 -1.15
C ALA A 986 11.54 9.89 -0.93
N ALA A 987 11.93 10.82 -1.82
CA ALA A 987 11.44 12.19 -1.80
C ALA A 987 9.90 12.24 -1.95
N THR A 988 9.35 11.37 -2.82
CA THR A 988 7.90 11.21 -2.93
C THR A 988 7.32 10.76 -1.58
N ASN A 989 7.75 9.62 -1.04
CA ASN A 989 7.20 9.07 0.20
C ASN A 989 7.26 10.06 1.38
N GLN A 990 8.35 10.82 1.49
CA GLN A 990 8.49 11.88 2.49
C GLN A 990 7.43 12.97 2.28
N GLY A 991 7.28 13.50 1.06
CA GLY A 991 6.26 14.49 0.74
C GLY A 991 4.85 14.01 1.08
N TRP A 992 4.52 12.74 0.78
CA TRP A 992 3.24 12.14 1.16
C TRP A 992 3.07 12.03 2.69
N SER A 993 4.14 11.70 3.42
CA SER A 993 4.11 11.64 4.90
C SER A 993 3.89 13.02 5.51
N GLU A 994 4.59 14.04 5.03
CA GLU A 994 4.45 15.43 5.48
C GLU A 994 3.06 15.97 5.16
N ALA A 995 2.53 15.70 3.96
CA ALA A 995 1.17 16.06 3.58
C ALA A 995 0.13 15.36 4.48
N ARG A 996 0.35 14.07 4.79
CA ARG A 996 -0.52 13.29 5.67
C ARG A 996 -0.56 13.87 7.08
N GLU A 997 0.60 14.18 7.64
CA GLU A 997 0.70 14.78 8.97
C GLU A 997 0.02 16.16 9.01
N ALA A 998 0.28 17.01 8.00
CA ALA A 998 -0.34 18.32 7.88
C ALA A 998 -1.88 18.23 7.75
N ALA A 999 -2.39 17.30 6.94
CA ALA A 999 -3.82 17.10 6.73
C ALA A 999 -4.55 16.56 7.96
N GLN A 1000 -3.84 15.87 8.86
CA GLN A 1000 -4.40 15.40 10.13
C GLN A 1000 -4.49 16.48 11.21
N GLN A 1001 -3.86 17.65 11.01
CA GLN A 1001 -3.93 18.73 11.99
C GLN A 1001 -5.31 19.43 11.98
N PRO A 1002 -5.85 19.80 13.16
CA PRO A 1002 -7.12 20.51 13.26
C PRO A 1002 -6.98 22.00 12.90
N SER A 1003 -6.77 22.28 11.61
CA SER A 1003 -6.53 23.62 11.05
C SER A 1003 -7.71 24.59 11.18
N ARG A 1004 -8.95 24.06 11.33
CA ARG A 1004 -10.20 24.83 11.46
C ARG A 1004 -10.74 24.93 12.89
N ALA A 1005 -9.98 24.48 13.88
CA ALA A 1005 -10.36 24.61 15.27
C ALA A 1005 -10.39 26.09 15.72
N ASP A 1006 -11.30 26.45 16.63
CA ASP A 1006 -11.44 27.82 17.12
C ASP A 1006 -10.37 28.20 18.17
N TYR A 1007 -10.47 29.40 18.75
CA TYR A 1007 -9.60 29.87 19.84
C TYR A 1007 -10.16 29.60 21.25
N HIS A 1008 -11.28 28.88 21.34
CA HIS A 1008 -11.89 28.49 22.60
C HIS A 1008 -11.20 27.21 23.15
N VAL A 1009 -11.67 26.68 24.27
CA VAL A 1009 -10.92 25.67 25.05
C VAL A 1009 -10.66 24.42 24.21
N LEU A 1010 -11.68 23.91 23.53
CA LEU A 1010 -11.56 22.70 22.71
C LEU A 1010 -10.61 22.94 21.53
N GLY A 1011 -10.74 24.07 20.83
CA GLY A 1011 -9.88 24.35 19.70
C GLY A 1011 -8.42 24.62 20.06
N ARG A 1012 -8.16 25.28 21.20
CA ARG A 1012 -6.79 25.44 21.71
C ARG A 1012 -6.19 24.13 22.16
N ALA A 1013 -6.97 23.26 22.81
CA ALA A 1013 -6.50 21.95 23.24
C ALA A 1013 -6.15 21.08 22.03
N ALA A 1014 -6.98 21.10 20.97
CA ALA A 1014 -6.76 20.32 19.75
C ALA A 1014 -5.45 20.68 19.02
N ARG A 1015 -4.95 21.91 19.18
CA ARG A 1015 -3.67 22.36 18.59
C ARG A 1015 -2.47 22.28 19.55
N ALA A 1016 -2.69 21.90 20.80
CA ALA A 1016 -1.63 21.89 21.79
C ALA A 1016 -0.91 20.54 21.79
N ALA A 1017 0.42 20.55 21.85
CA ALA A 1017 1.21 19.33 22.06
C ALA A 1017 0.89 18.63 23.40
N GLN A 1018 0.40 19.39 24.39
CA GLN A 1018 -0.03 18.89 25.69
C GLN A 1018 -1.46 19.37 26.00
N PRO A 1019 -2.48 18.72 25.43
CA PRO A 1019 -3.89 19.14 25.57
C PRO A 1019 -4.35 19.15 27.02
N GLY A 1020 -3.85 18.23 27.85
CA GLY A 1020 -4.19 18.15 29.28
C GLY A 1020 -3.87 19.44 30.05
N VAL A 1021 -2.77 20.12 29.71
CA VAL A 1021 -2.40 21.43 30.31
C VAL A 1021 -3.40 22.52 29.95
N VAL A 1022 -3.98 22.48 28.74
CA VAL A 1022 -5.00 23.45 28.32
C VAL A 1022 -6.27 23.28 29.14
N PHE A 1023 -6.74 22.03 29.31
CA PHE A 1023 -7.92 21.73 30.11
C PHE A 1023 -7.71 22.02 31.60
N ALA A 1024 -6.54 21.70 32.14
CA ALA A 1024 -6.22 22.01 33.53
C ALA A 1024 -6.25 23.52 33.79
N ARG A 1025 -5.68 24.33 32.90
CA ARG A 1025 -5.76 25.81 32.98
C ARG A 1025 -7.18 26.34 32.82
N ALA A 1026 -7.98 25.74 31.93
CA ALA A 1026 -9.39 26.08 31.78
C ALA A 1026 -10.16 25.80 33.07
N ALA A 1027 -9.90 24.66 33.72
CA ALA A 1027 -10.49 24.28 35.01
C ALA A 1027 -10.04 25.19 36.16
N GLU A 1028 -8.78 25.63 36.22
CA GLU A 1028 -8.30 26.60 37.22
C GLU A 1028 -8.99 27.95 37.11
N ARG A 1029 -9.31 28.37 35.89
CA ARG A 1029 -9.91 29.68 35.59
C ARG A 1029 -11.43 29.64 35.52
N SER A 1030 -12.05 28.46 35.66
CA SER A 1030 -13.47 28.23 35.39
C SER A 1030 -13.88 28.79 34.04
N GLU A 1031 -13.04 28.58 33.02
CA GLU A 1031 -13.29 29.05 31.66
C GLU A 1031 -14.51 28.35 31.06
N VAL A 1032 -15.28 29.10 30.27
CA VAL A 1032 -16.49 28.62 29.59
C VAL A 1032 -16.21 28.55 28.09
N GLU A 1033 -16.49 27.40 27.50
CA GLU A 1033 -16.53 27.17 26.06
C GLU A 1033 -17.95 27.45 25.56
N PRO A 1034 -18.17 28.52 24.77
CA PRO A 1034 -19.50 28.94 24.35
C PRO A 1034 -20.08 28.11 23.19
N LEU A 1035 -19.31 27.16 22.64
CA LEU A 1035 -19.73 26.29 21.53
C LEU A 1035 -20.27 27.09 20.32
N THR A 1036 -19.57 28.16 19.94
CA THR A 1036 -19.96 29.02 18.81
C THR A 1036 -19.37 28.58 17.48
N SER A 1037 -18.32 27.76 17.50
CA SER A 1037 -17.70 27.23 16.28
C SER A 1037 -18.33 25.92 15.83
N LEU A 1038 -18.28 25.67 14.53
CA LEU A 1038 -18.71 24.40 13.95
C LEU A 1038 -17.92 23.22 14.53
N PHE A 1039 -16.61 23.37 14.71
CA PHE A 1039 -15.75 22.35 15.32
C PHE A 1039 -16.24 21.97 16.72
N SER A 1040 -16.39 22.95 17.61
CA SER A 1040 -16.77 22.71 19.00
C SER A 1040 -18.19 22.15 19.14
N ARG A 1041 -19.14 22.64 18.32
CA ARG A 1041 -20.51 22.13 18.28
C ARG A 1041 -20.57 20.68 17.82
N LEU A 1042 -19.93 20.36 16.69
CA LEU A 1042 -19.91 19.00 16.17
C LEU A 1042 -19.16 18.06 17.12
N PHE A 1043 -18.09 18.53 17.76
CA PHE A 1043 -17.30 17.74 18.69
C PHE A 1043 -18.15 17.27 19.87
N VAL A 1044 -19.01 18.13 20.42
CA VAL A 1044 -19.94 17.71 21.49
C VAL A 1044 -21.19 16.98 20.99
N GLY A 1045 -21.49 17.07 19.68
CA GLY A 1045 -22.60 16.37 19.02
C GLY A 1045 -23.81 17.24 18.63
N LEU A 1046 -23.67 18.57 18.59
CA LEU A 1046 -24.73 19.53 18.23
C LEU A 1046 -24.82 19.75 16.70
N THR A 1047 -26.04 19.77 16.16
CA THR A 1047 -26.33 19.85 14.71
C THR A 1047 -26.66 21.25 14.19
N SER A 1048 -27.28 22.14 14.98
CA SER A 1048 -27.63 23.52 14.61
C SER A 1048 -27.28 24.53 15.70
N ASP A 1049 -27.25 25.82 15.33
CA ASP A 1049 -27.24 26.95 16.29
C ASP A 1049 -28.53 26.97 17.11
#